data_AF-A2DKN1-F1
#
_entry.id   AF-A2DKN1-F1
#
_cell.length_a   1.000
_cell.length_b   1.000
_cell.length_c   1.000
_cell.angle_alpha   90.00
_cell.angle_beta   90.00
_cell.angle_gamma   90.00
#
_symmetry.space_group_name_H-M   'P 1'
#
loop_
_entity.id
_entity.type
_entity.pdbx_description
1 polymer ?
#
loop_
_entity_poly.entity_id
_entity_poly.type
_entity_poly.pdbx_seq_one_letter_code
_entity_poly.pdbx_strand_id
1 'polypeptide(L)'
;MALLSDGSEDVHLAENPEETCSVKDIPITTSEMDQQMKICFEQIQKIRSKTGVLQRFSILCQIYPKLANGKNQNYEFNYLLQQNPDLSSDCILPQHVQFISKLYEFITYSPDDLTKIVINANNIFSKEDFVIFTWSVLPSLFGYFTFAEHCYLAYQFFTVFTTSTHSKLLSREILTPFFRCPATYLFHESIFRDVIAFFCNDARLSARNFSKYEQEYAQLFFNSFINHMSKLPVSHFNLIRFMRKINWSSKEIRQFLIEDCCIPMISTLLKASPFSYTLPMFEAFVKLIPPDFDQKLDLNIFKVQSVYEIPSGFFGFNHSYIEFIASPNDATMLVKASNVIKLPKLISMIMSPKYTESTLTVPIWFKIFPKRIFQVDSRNLRNVIFPSSELVETKVQNIPIFDRWWRRLESEASDSNTSVLKLLYENPYKNYLKEEDSGMKFEDYIQIHELNSMKARAIRFEQFLALELSLKSVKKYNHQVKDFSNCEIFMISRNIFTDLFNSIKKPKVIVHFNYDNFLSLFSVSYQSAQFAYALKYQNYIETLNKSYRTRASNIEKMWLKMLESVEYNKLPKCLQVTPQTKALIINKAYISASSSLNVISQIPFSMQFFVIIECLKHLEIVSGNDDKNFVELVIHAIRSCISPGIIVSLLFLSGALMNRQDFLAVTPKYELTLWYTLMEGLHNFIGSNSELERSFYQLHDDVNMLFSDL
;
A
#
# COMPACT_ATOMS: atom_id res chain seq x y z
N MET A 1 -12.28 -11.64 -21.04
CA MET A 1 -13.55 -11.14 -20.46
C MET A 1 -14.31 -12.24 -19.70
N ALA A 2 -13.69 -12.95 -18.76
CA ALA A 2 -14.39 -13.91 -17.89
C ALA A 2 -13.81 -14.00 -16.46
N LEU A 3 -13.02 -13.01 -16.01
CA LEU A 3 -12.43 -12.99 -14.67
C LEU A 3 -12.43 -11.58 -14.03
N LEU A 4 -13.41 -10.73 -14.37
CA LEU A 4 -13.56 -9.37 -13.82
C LEU A 4 -14.85 -9.17 -13.00
N SER A 5 -15.45 -10.24 -12.46
CA SER A 5 -16.67 -10.14 -11.63
C SER A 5 -16.46 -10.20 -10.12
N ASP A 6 -15.23 -10.24 -9.60
CA ASP A 6 -14.97 -10.09 -8.14
C ASP A 6 -14.86 -8.60 -7.71
N GLY A 7 -15.57 -7.71 -8.41
CA GLY A 7 -15.78 -6.32 -8.02
C GLY A 7 -16.81 -6.13 -6.89
N SER A 8 -17.39 -7.22 -6.39
CA SER A 8 -18.22 -7.26 -5.18
C SER A 8 -17.52 -8.09 -4.10
N GLU A 9 -16.34 -7.65 -3.64
CA GLU A 9 -16.04 -7.89 -2.23
C GLU A 9 -16.93 -6.91 -1.47
N ASP A 10 -18.05 -7.43 -0.97
CA ASP A 10 -18.87 -6.79 0.03
C ASP A 10 -17.93 -6.19 1.08
N VAL A 11 -17.92 -4.86 1.14
CA VAL A 11 -17.64 -4.17 2.38
C VAL A 11 -18.80 -4.57 3.29
N HIS A 12 -18.71 -5.74 3.92
CA HIS A 12 -19.36 -5.95 5.19
C HIS A 12 -18.75 -4.94 6.15
N LEU A 13 -19.34 -3.74 6.12
CA LEU A 13 -19.44 -2.87 7.28
C LEU A 13 -19.84 -3.80 8.42
N ALA A 14 -18.97 -3.89 9.43
CA ALA A 14 -19.31 -4.55 10.66
C ALA A 14 -20.58 -3.89 11.22
N GLU A 15 -21.72 -4.56 11.05
CA GLU A 15 -22.97 -4.18 11.68
C GLU A 15 -22.86 -4.43 13.19
N ASN A 16 -23.28 -3.43 13.97
CA ASN A 16 -23.69 -3.46 15.38
C ASN A 16 -22.70 -3.96 16.45
N PRO A 17 -22.18 -3.07 17.32
CA PRO A 17 -21.61 -3.47 18.60
C PRO A 17 -22.71 -3.50 19.67
N GLU A 18 -23.76 -4.30 19.50
CA GLU A 18 -24.78 -4.48 20.56
C GLU A 18 -25.70 -5.68 20.32
N GLU A 19 -25.17 -6.80 19.77
CA GLU A 19 -25.77 -8.10 20.08
C GLU A 19 -25.09 -8.64 21.32
N THR A 20 -25.86 -8.74 22.41
CA THR A 20 -25.51 -9.49 23.60
C THR A 20 -25.14 -10.91 23.18
N CYS A 21 -23.83 -11.12 23.05
CA CYS A 21 -23.24 -12.41 22.80
C CYS A 21 -23.58 -13.29 24.01
N SER A 22 -24.69 -14.04 23.93
CA SER A 22 -24.78 -15.28 24.68
C SER A 22 -23.81 -16.23 23.99
N VAL A 23 -22.51 -16.03 24.25
CA VAL A 23 -21.47 -17.01 23.95
C VAL A 23 -21.95 -18.26 24.67
N LYS A 24 -22.53 -19.20 23.93
CA LYS A 24 -22.51 -20.57 24.40
C LYS A 24 -21.03 -20.90 24.45
N ASP A 25 -20.49 -20.95 25.67
CA ASP A 25 -19.11 -21.36 25.97
C ASP A 25 -18.89 -22.81 25.51
N ILE A 26 -18.94 -23.03 24.20
CA ILE A 26 -18.53 -24.28 23.57
C ILE A 26 -17.03 -24.10 23.40
N PRO A 27 -16.19 -24.81 24.17
CA PRO A 27 -14.76 -24.73 24.00
C PRO A 27 -14.41 -25.15 22.58
N ILE A 28 -13.72 -24.27 21.85
CA ILE A 28 -13.25 -24.55 20.49
C ILE A 28 -12.40 -25.83 20.55
N THR A 29 -12.78 -26.84 19.79
CA THR A 29 -12.06 -28.11 19.73
C THR A 29 -10.72 -27.92 19.00
N THR A 30 -9.76 -28.80 19.24
CA THR A 30 -8.48 -28.81 18.49
C THR A 30 -8.68 -28.95 16.99
N SER A 31 -9.68 -29.72 16.57
CA SER A 31 -10.07 -29.88 15.17
C SER A 31 -10.57 -28.58 14.54
N GLU A 32 -11.40 -27.82 15.24
CA GLU A 32 -11.88 -26.51 14.76
C GLU A 32 -10.72 -25.51 14.65
N MET A 33 -9.79 -25.50 15.63
CA MET A 33 -8.58 -24.67 15.55
C MET A 33 -7.72 -25.05 14.33
N ASP A 34 -7.50 -26.35 14.08
CA ASP A 34 -6.74 -26.81 12.91
C ASP A 34 -7.40 -26.38 11.59
N GLN A 35 -8.74 -26.43 11.50
CA GLN A 35 -9.48 -25.95 10.34
C GLN A 35 -9.32 -24.44 10.14
N GLN A 36 -9.43 -23.65 11.21
CA GLN A 36 -9.26 -22.19 11.13
C GLN A 36 -7.82 -21.80 10.77
N MET A 37 -6.83 -22.51 11.30
CA MET A 37 -5.42 -22.33 10.92
C MET A 37 -5.20 -22.60 9.43
N LYS A 38 -5.82 -23.66 8.88
CA LYS A 38 -5.77 -23.97 7.44
C LYS A 38 -6.38 -22.84 6.60
N ILE A 39 -7.55 -22.33 6.98
CA ILE A 39 -8.19 -21.19 6.29
C ILE A 39 -7.29 -19.95 6.32
N CYS A 40 -6.71 -19.61 7.49
CA CYS A 40 -5.79 -18.49 7.62
C CYS A 40 -4.59 -18.66 6.69
N PHE A 41 -4.00 -19.85 6.65
CA PHE A 41 -2.86 -20.16 5.81
C PHE A 41 -3.16 -19.99 4.31
N GLU A 42 -4.29 -20.52 3.83
CA GLU A 42 -4.73 -20.37 2.44
C GLU A 42 -4.96 -18.89 2.06
N GLN A 43 -5.57 -18.10 2.95
CA GLN A 43 -5.73 -16.66 2.75
C GLN A 43 -4.39 -15.93 2.68
N ILE A 44 -3.45 -16.27 3.56
CA ILE A 44 -2.10 -15.69 3.56
C ILE A 44 -1.40 -15.99 2.23
N GLN A 45 -1.48 -17.23 1.73
CA GLN A 45 -0.88 -17.58 0.44
C GLN A 45 -1.49 -16.78 -0.71
N LYS A 46 -2.82 -16.68 -0.78
CA LYS A 46 -3.52 -15.87 -1.81
C LYS A 46 -3.08 -14.40 -1.76
N ILE A 47 -3.01 -13.81 -0.57
CA ILE A 47 -2.58 -12.42 -0.39
C ILE A 47 -1.10 -12.26 -0.78
N ARG A 48 -0.23 -13.22 -0.44
CA ARG A 48 1.19 -13.18 -0.77
C ARG A 48 1.44 -13.13 -2.28
N SER A 49 0.81 -14.02 -3.04
CA SER A 49 0.94 -14.03 -4.50
C SER A 49 0.44 -12.72 -5.10
N LYS A 50 -0.73 -12.23 -4.66
CA LYS A 50 -1.26 -10.93 -5.10
C LYS A 50 -0.31 -9.77 -4.78
N THR A 51 0.27 -9.76 -3.58
CA THR A 51 1.21 -8.72 -3.14
C THR A 51 2.44 -8.71 -4.05
N GLY A 52 3.05 -9.87 -4.33
CA GLY A 52 4.26 -9.93 -5.16
C GLY A 52 4.05 -9.46 -6.60
N VAL A 53 2.88 -9.76 -7.20
CA VAL A 53 2.50 -9.21 -8.52
C VAL A 53 2.41 -7.70 -8.48
N LEU A 54 1.71 -7.14 -7.48
CA LEU A 54 1.57 -5.69 -7.32
C LEU A 54 2.93 -5.00 -7.10
N GLN A 55 3.85 -5.61 -6.34
CA GLN A 55 5.18 -5.05 -6.11
C GLN A 55 6.00 -5.01 -7.39
N ARG A 56 6.05 -6.13 -8.13
CA ARG A 56 6.71 -6.20 -9.44
C ARG A 56 6.19 -5.09 -10.35
N PHE A 57 4.86 -5.02 -10.49
CA PHE A 57 4.20 -4.02 -11.31
C PHE A 57 4.63 -2.60 -10.90
N SER A 58 4.54 -2.26 -9.61
CA SER A 58 4.79 -0.91 -9.11
C SER A 58 6.25 -0.46 -9.27
N ILE A 59 7.20 -1.38 -9.14
CA ILE A 59 8.63 -1.06 -9.36
C ILE A 59 8.89 -0.82 -10.86
N LEU A 60 8.33 -1.66 -11.74
CA LEU A 60 8.50 -1.52 -13.18
C LEU A 60 7.79 -0.27 -13.75
N CYS A 61 6.67 0.14 -13.17
CA CYS A 61 5.98 1.38 -13.56
C CYS A 61 6.87 2.63 -13.46
N GLN A 62 7.80 2.67 -12.50
CA GLN A 62 8.66 3.83 -12.29
C GLN A 62 9.69 4.06 -13.40
N ILE A 63 10.00 3.04 -14.20
CA ILE A 63 10.88 3.18 -15.37
C ILE A 63 10.13 3.38 -16.68
N TYR A 64 8.79 3.26 -16.68
CA TYR A 64 7.97 3.46 -17.87
C TYR A 64 8.28 4.78 -18.60
N PRO A 65 8.35 5.95 -17.93
CA PRO A 65 8.63 7.21 -18.62
C PRO A 65 10.04 7.29 -19.22
N LYS A 66 11.00 6.52 -18.67
CA LYS A 66 12.38 6.49 -19.17
C LYS A 66 12.51 5.66 -20.44
N LEU A 67 11.66 4.63 -20.58
CA LEU A 67 11.65 3.72 -21.72
C LEU A 67 10.70 4.18 -22.84
N ALA A 68 9.61 4.88 -22.50
CA ALA A 68 8.57 5.33 -23.44
C ALA A 68 8.98 6.46 -24.41
N ASN A 69 10.23 6.93 -24.39
CA ASN A 69 10.71 7.98 -25.31
C ASN A 69 10.74 7.53 -26.79
N GLY A 70 10.46 6.25 -27.10
CA GLY A 70 10.19 5.77 -28.45
C GLY A 70 8.70 5.50 -28.69
N LYS A 71 8.08 6.20 -29.66
CA LYS A 71 6.65 6.08 -30.01
C LYS A 71 6.13 4.65 -30.31
N ASN A 72 7.02 3.69 -30.58
CA ASN A 72 6.68 2.29 -30.88
C ASN A 72 6.95 1.30 -29.72
N GLN A 73 7.59 1.70 -28.61
CA GLN A 73 7.97 0.80 -27.51
C GLN A 73 6.88 0.64 -26.42
N ASN A 74 5.76 1.37 -26.55
CA ASN A 74 4.70 1.37 -25.53
C ASN A 74 3.93 0.04 -25.43
N TYR A 75 3.79 -0.72 -26.53
CA TYR A 75 3.02 -1.97 -26.51
C TYR A 75 3.74 -3.11 -25.79
N GLU A 76 5.04 -3.29 -26.01
CA GLU A 76 5.83 -4.35 -25.35
C GLU A 76 5.99 -4.11 -23.85
N PHE A 77 6.13 -2.85 -23.43
CA PHE A 77 6.23 -2.50 -22.01
C PHE A 77 4.89 -2.65 -21.27
N ASN A 78 3.77 -2.33 -21.92
CA ASN A 78 2.44 -2.59 -21.35
C ASN A 78 2.19 -4.10 -21.19
N TYR A 79 2.66 -4.91 -22.15
CA TYR A 79 2.63 -6.38 -22.04
C TYR A 79 3.49 -6.89 -20.87
N LEU A 80 4.69 -6.34 -20.67
CA LEU A 80 5.58 -6.64 -19.53
C LEU A 80 4.95 -6.39 -18.16
N LEU A 81 4.12 -5.34 -18.05
CA LEU A 81 3.49 -4.93 -16.79
C LEU A 81 2.25 -5.75 -16.43
N GLN A 82 1.43 -6.15 -17.40
CA GLN A 82 0.04 -6.62 -17.14
C GLN A 82 -0.14 -8.14 -17.14
N GLN A 83 0.89 -8.92 -17.44
CA GLN A 83 0.74 -10.38 -17.55
C GLN A 83 0.48 -11.04 -16.21
N ASN A 84 -0.56 -11.87 -16.18
CA ASN A 84 -0.83 -12.75 -15.05
C ASN A 84 0.22 -13.89 -15.03
N PRO A 85 0.97 -14.07 -13.93
CA PRO A 85 1.88 -15.20 -13.79
C PRO A 85 1.21 -16.56 -13.92
N ASP A 86 -0.10 -16.68 -13.65
CA ASP A 86 -0.82 -17.94 -13.73
C ASP A 86 -0.99 -18.42 -15.18
N LEU A 87 -0.94 -17.51 -16.17
CA LEU A 87 -1.01 -17.85 -17.59
C LEU A 87 0.32 -18.43 -18.12
N SER A 88 1.36 -18.44 -17.30
CA SER A 88 2.71 -18.86 -17.69
C SER A 88 2.91 -20.39 -17.64
N SER A 89 2.08 -21.13 -16.88
CA SER A 89 2.22 -22.58 -16.71
C SER A 89 2.13 -23.35 -18.02
N ASP A 90 1.39 -22.80 -18.99
CA ASP A 90 1.13 -23.44 -20.27
C ASP A 90 2.20 -23.08 -21.31
N CYS A 91 2.91 -21.99 -21.10
CA CYS A 91 3.89 -21.43 -22.04
C CYS A 91 5.34 -21.79 -21.67
N ILE A 92 5.61 -22.20 -20.44
CA ILE A 92 6.98 -22.40 -19.92
C ILE A 92 7.14 -23.80 -19.36
N LEU A 93 8.11 -24.55 -19.91
CA LEU A 93 8.42 -25.91 -19.47
C LEU A 93 8.86 -25.94 -18.01
N PRO A 94 8.42 -26.91 -17.18
CA PRO A 94 8.83 -27.03 -15.78
C PRO A 94 10.36 -27.09 -15.58
N GLN A 95 11.08 -27.68 -16.53
CA GLN A 95 12.54 -27.72 -16.53
C GLN A 95 13.15 -26.31 -16.60
N HIS A 96 12.54 -25.38 -17.34
CA HIS A 96 12.99 -23.99 -17.40
C HIS A 96 12.82 -23.28 -16.06
N VAL A 97 11.68 -23.51 -15.40
CA VAL A 97 11.42 -22.98 -14.05
C VAL A 97 12.45 -23.51 -13.05
N GLN A 98 12.79 -24.80 -13.12
CA GLN A 98 13.81 -25.41 -12.28
C GLN A 98 15.20 -24.79 -12.50
N PHE A 99 15.58 -24.53 -13.75
CA PHE A 99 16.85 -23.88 -14.05
C PHE A 99 16.91 -22.44 -13.55
N ILE A 100 15.84 -21.65 -13.72
CA ILE A 100 15.75 -20.29 -13.16
C ILE A 100 15.86 -20.34 -11.64
N SER A 101 15.12 -21.22 -10.98
CA SER A 101 15.20 -21.41 -9.52
C SER A 101 16.64 -21.70 -9.08
N LYS A 102 17.36 -22.59 -9.77
CA LYS A 102 18.75 -22.91 -9.44
C LYS A 102 19.72 -21.76 -9.70
N LEU A 103 19.51 -20.99 -10.77
CA LEU A 103 20.30 -19.78 -11.04
C LEU A 103 20.11 -18.76 -9.91
N TYR A 104 18.86 -18.46 -9.53
CA TYR A 104 18.56 -17.50 -8.49
C TYR A 104 19.07 -17.98 -7.14
N GLU A 105 18.92 -19.28 -6.83
CA GLU A 105 19.50 -19.89 -5.63
C GLU A 105 21.01 -19.66 -5.58
N PHE A 106 21.73 -19.98 -6.66
CA PHE A 106 23.18 -19.81 -6.72
C PHE A 106 23.63 -18.34 -6.54
N ILE A 107 22.95 -17.41 -7.20
CA ILE A 107 23.30 -15.99 -7.22
C ILE A 107 22.97 -15.31 -5.90
N THR A 108 21.79 -15.58 -5.32
CA THR A 108 21.35 -14.95 -4.05
C THR A 108 22.22 -15.37 -2.86
N TYR A 109 22.82 -16.56 -2.88
CA TYR A 109 23.77 -17.00 -1.85
C TYR A 109 25.23 -16.54 -2.08
N SER A 110 25.52 -15.87 -3.20
CA SER A 110 26.87 -15.47 -3.59
C SER A 110 26.94 -13.96 -3.86
N PRO A 111 26.79 -13.09 -2.84
CA PRO A 111 26.72 -11.64 -3.01
C PRO A 111 27.97 -11.01 -3.65
N ASP A 112 29.15 -11.60 -3.44
CA ASP A 112 30.40 -11.19 -4.10
C ASP A 112 30.35 -11.43 -5.61
N ASP A 113 29.82 -12.58 -6.03
CA ASP A 113 29.69 -12.91 -7.44
C ASP A 113 28.59 -12.07 -8.10
N LEU A 114 27.46 -11.84 -7.42
CA LEU A 114 26.45 -10.90 -7.87
C LEU A 114 27.01 -9.48 -8.03
N THR A 115 27.90 -9.04 -7.14
CA THR A 115 28.56 -7.74 -7.28
C THR A 115 29.37 -7.64 -8.56
N LYS A 116 30.16 -8.67 -8.90
CA LYS A 116 30.91 -8.73 -10.17
C LYS A 116 29.96 -8.69 -11.37
N ILE A 117 28.84 -9.41 -11.29
CA ILE A 117 27.80 -9.43 -12.33
C ILE A 117 27.23 -8.03 -12.55
N VAL A 118 26.85 -7.31 -11.48
CA VAL A 118 26.26 -5.97 -11.59
C VAL A 118 27.25 -4.98 -12.20
N ILE A 119 28.51 -5.01 -11.77
CA ILE A 119 29.57 -4.16 -12.34
C ILE A 119 29.75 -4.46 -13.83
N ASN A 120 29.76 -5.74 -14.19
CA ASN A 120 29.88 -6.15 -15.58
C ASN A 120 28.66 -5.75 -16.42
N ALA A 121 27.44 -5.90 -15.89
CA ALA A 121 26.20 -5.46 -16.52
C ALA A 121 26.25 -3.96 -16.88
N ASN A 122 26.74 -3.11 -15.97
CA ASN A 122 26.94 -1.68 -16.21
C ASN A 122 27.92 -1.39 -17.37
N ASN A 123 28.87 -2.30 -17.64
CA ASN A 123 29.87 -2.11 -18.68
C ASN A 123 29.43 -2.64 -20.05
N ILE A 124 28.62 -3.71 -20.08
CA ILE A 124 28.26 -4.41 -21.33
C ILE A 124 26.88 -4.03 -21.88
N PHE A 125 25.97 -3.56 -21.03
CA PHE A 125 24.61 -3.24 -21.44
C PHE A 125 24.50 -1.80 -21.95
N SER A 126 23.55 -1.59 -22.87
CA SER A 126 23.09 -0.25 -23.21
C SER A 126 22.52 0.43 -21.97
N LYS A 127 22.37 1.76 -21.99
CA LYS A 127 21.80 2.49 -20.86
C LYS A 127 20.37 2.02 -20.55
N GLU A 128 19.58 1.77 -21.58
CA GLU A 128 18.21 1.28 -21.49
C GLU A 128 18.16 -0.14 -20.90
N ASP A 129 19.00 -1.05 -21.41
CA ASP A 129 19.10 -2.41 -20.89
C ASP A 129 19.60 -2.43 -19.44
N PHE A 130 20.53 -1.53 -19.09
CA PHE A 130 21.01 -1.43 -17.72
C PHE A 130 19.95 -0.87 -16.76
N VAL A 131 19.07 0.02 -17.23
CA VAL A 131 17.88 0.45 -16.48
C VAL A 131 16.94 -0.74 -16.24
N ILE A 132 16.67 -1.56 -17.25
CA ILE A 132 15.86 -2.78 -17.10
C ILE A 132 16.54 -3.76 -16.13
N PHE A 133 17.86 -3.94 -16.23
CA PHE A 133 18.63 -4.77 -15.31
C PHE A 133 18.47 -4.30 -13.86
N THR A 134 18.60 -2.99 -13.65
CA THR A 134 18.54 -2.38 -12.32
C THR A 134 17.14 -2.42 -11.71
N TRP A 135 16.08 -2.24 -12.50
CA TRP A 135 14.71 -2.10 -12.00
C TRP A 135 13.84 -3.35 -12.18
N SER A 136 14.28 -4.34 -12.96
CA SER A 136 13.59 -5.63 -13.13
C SER A 136 14.43 -6.77 -12.59
N VAL A 137 15.62 -6.99 -13.17
CA VAL A 137 16.44 -8.18 -12.90
C VAL A 137 16.91 -8.21 -11.45
N LEU A 138 17.51 -7.13 -10.96
CA LEU A 138 18.00 -7.08 -9.58
C LEU A 138 16.87 -7.18 -8.55
N PRO A 139 15.75 -6.42 -8.64
CA PRO A 139 14.62 -6.61 -7.74
C PRO A 139 14.06 -8.04 -7.79
N SER A 140 13.99 -8.69 -8.95
CA SER A 140 13.48 -10.06 -9.07
C SER A 140 14.31 -11.09 -8.29
N LEU A 141 15.64 -10.92 -8.21
CA LEU A 141 16.53 -11.74 -7.36
C LEU A 141 16.19 -11.67 -5.88
N PHE A 142 15.52 -10.59 -5.47
CA PHE A 142 15.10 -10.35 -4.10
C PHE A 142 13.57 -10.30 -4.01
N GLY A 143 12.85 -11.01 -4.88
CA GLY A 143 11.39 -11.12 -4.84
C GLY A 143 10.68 -9.76 -4.84
N TYR A 144 11.23 -8.79 -5.56
CA TYR A 144 10.81 -7.39 -5.62
C TYR A 144 10.67 -6.72 -4.24
N PHE A 145 11.42 -7.20 -3.24
CA PHE A 145 11.39 -6.72 -1.86
C PHE A 145 10.04 -6.95 -1.16
N THR A 146 9.31 -8.01 -1.55
CA THR A 146 7.92 -8.21 -1.13
C THR A 146 7.75 -8.40 0.37
N PHE A 147 8.60 -9.19 1.02
CA PHE A 147 8.45 -9.57 2.43
C PHE A 147 9.76 -9.36 3.19
N ALA A 148 9.73 -9.50 4.52
CA ALA A 148 10.91 -9.31 5.35
C ALA A 148 12.12 -10.14 4.89
N GLU A 149 11.90 -11.39 4.48
CA GLU A 149 12.92 -12.31 3.98
C GLU A 149 13.59 -11.77 2.71
N HIS A 150 12.78 -11.22 1.80
CA HIS A 150 13.22 -10.61 0.56
C HIS A 150 14.09 -9.37 0.81
N CYS A 151 13.64 -8.48 1.71
CA CYS A 151 14.41 -7.31 2.10
C CYS A 151 15.72 -7.66 2.81
N TYR A 152 15.75 -8.77 3.56
CA TYR A 152 16.94 -9.26 4.22
C TYR A 152 17.99 -9.76 3.21
N LEU A 153 17.60 -10.56 2.22
CA LEU A 153 18.49 -10.99 1.14
C LEU A 153 19.05 -9.78 0.36
N ALA A 154 18.18 -8.82 0.04
CA ALA A 154 18.58 -7.57 -0.61
C ALA A 154 19.60 -6.79 0.23
N TYR A 155 19.34 -6.63 1.53
CA TYR A 155 20.24 -5.96 2.46
C TYR A 155 21.64 -6.58 2.46
N GLN A 156 21.74 -7.92 2.55
CA GLN A 156 23.03 -8.62 2.51
C GLN A 156 23.80 -8.29 1.23
N PHE A 157 23.16 -8.41 0.06
CA PHE A 157 23.78 -8.05 -1.21
C PHE A 157 24.23 -6.59 -1.23
N PHE A 158 23.36 -5.64 -0.86
CA PHE A 158 23.68 -4.22 -0.94
C PHE A 158 24.81 -3.81 0.01
N THR A 159 24.96 -4.45 1.18
CA THR A 159 26.12 -4.21 2.06
C THR A 159 27.44 -4.64 1.40
N VAL A 160 27.47 -5.79 0.75
CA VAL A 160 28.65 -6.27 -0.01
C VAL A 160 28.90 -5.35 -1.21
N PHE A 161 27.86 -5.07 -2.00
CA PHE A 161 27.97 -4.24 -3.20
C PHE A 161 28.53 -2.84 -2.91
N THR A 162 28.00 -2.17 -1.89
CA THR A 162 28.42 -0.81 -1.50
C THR A 162 29.83 -0.76 -0.90
N THR A 163 30.31 -1.87 -0.34
CA THR A 163 31.69 -2.01 0.16
C THR A 163 32.67 -2.25 -0.99
N SER A 164 32.29 -3.10 -1.93
CA SER A 164 33.16 -3.57 -3.01
C SER A 164 33.22 -2.61 -4.20
N THR A 165 32.20 -1.78 -4.42
CA THR A 165 32.19 -0.84 -5.55
C THR A 165 32.81 0.51 -5.18
N HIS A 166 33.73 0.98 -6.02
CA HIS A 166 34.34 2.32 -5.85
C HIS A 166 33.42 3.45 -6.36
N SER A 167 32.47 3.13 -7.24
CA SER A 167 31.56 4.12 -7.83
C SER A 167 30.35 4.36 -6.92
N LYS A 168 30.35 5.49 -6.23
CA LYS A 168 29.19 5.96 -5.44
C LYS A 168 27.98 6.26 -6.33
N LEU A 169 28.22 6.72 -7.56
CA LEU A 169 27.15 6.95 -8.53
C LEU A 169 26.43 5.65 -8.90
N LEU A 170 27.19 4.61 -9.24
CA LEU A 170 26.64 3.29 -9.53
C LEU A 170 25.93 2.70 -8.30
N SER A 171 26.50 2.88 -7.10
CA SER A 171 25.87 2.48 -5.84
C SER A 171 24.47 3.09 -5.71
N ARG A 172 24.35 4.41 -5.94
CA ARG A 172 23.06 5.13 -5.83
C ARG A 172 22.05 4.58 -6.83
N GLU A 173 22.44 4.38 -8.08
CA GLU A 173 21.56 3.85 -9.13
C GLU A 173 21.03 2.46 -8.78
N ILE A 174 21.89 1.55 -8.32
CA ILE A 174 21.55 0.17 -7.94
C ILE A 174 20.71 0.10 -6.65
N LEU A 175 20.93 1.01 -5.69
CA LEU A 175 20.17 1.06 -4.45
C LEU A 175 18.77 1.69 -4.63
N THR A 176 18.60 2.54 -5.64
CA THR A 176 17.38 3.35 -5.82
C THR A 176 16.09 2.50 -5.84
N PRO A 177 15.99 1.38 -6.60
CA PRO A 177 14.79 0.54 -6.59
C PRO A 177 14.44 0.00 -5.20
N PHE A 178 15.44 -0.30 -4.37
CA PHE A 178 15.23 -0.79 -3.01
C PHE A 178 14.64 0.29 -2.10
N PHE A 179 15.03 1.54 -2.28
CA PHE A 179 14.49 2.68 -1.51
C PHE A 179 13.22 3.28 -2.11
N ARG A 180 12.86 2.93 -3.34
CA ARG A 180 11.65 3.39 -4.04
C ARG A 180 10.72 2.22 -4.35
N CYS A 181 10.40 1.45 -3.32
CA CYS A 181 9.51 0.30 -3.44
C CYS A 181 8.35 0.41 -2.44
N PRO A 182 7.33 -0.46 -2.55
CA PRO A 182 6.20 -0.44 -1.60
C PRO A 182 6.62 -0.53 -0.13
N ALA A 183 7.74 -1.21 0.17
CA ALA A 183 8.25 -1.33 1.53
C ALA A 183 8.63 0.02 2.17
N THR A 184 8.99 1.04 1.38
CA THR A 184 9.30 2.39 1.88
C THR A 184 8.14 3.36 1.65
N TYR A 185 6.99 2.91 1.14
CA TYR A 185 5.88 3.78 0.78
C TYR A 185 5.36 4.60 1.97
N LEU A 186 5.15 3.97 3.13
CA LEU A 186 4.63 4.64 4.33
C LEU A 186 5.50 5.84 4.77
N PHE A 187 6.82 5.74 4.59
CA PHE A 187 7.75 6.84 4.85
C PHE A 187 7.50 8.02 3.90
N HIS A 188 7.50 7.75 2.59
CA HIS A 188 7.27 8.76 1.56
C HIS A 188 5.88 9.39 1.64
N GLU A 189 4.85 8.55 1.81
CA GLU A 189 3.46 8.98 1.94
C GLU A 189 3.27 9.93 3.13
N SER A 190 3.95 9.66 4.26
CA SER A 190 3.87 10.52 5.44
C SER A 190 4.46 11.90 5.21
N ILE A 191 5.61 11.97 4.52
CA ILE A 191 6.22 13.23 4.12
C ILE A 191 5.32 13.96 3.12
N PHE A 192 4.77 13.24 2.16
CA PHE A 192 3.84 13.78 1.17
C PHE A 192 2.59 14.41 1.81
N ARG A 193 2.00 13.74 2.81
CA ARG A 193 0.86 14.28 3.57
C ARG A 193 1.20 15.59 4.29
N ASP A 194 2.40 15.70 4.87
CA ASP A 194 2.84 16.96 5.46
C ASP A 194 3.05 18.03 4.39
N VAL A 195 3.65 17.69 3.24
CA VAL A 195 3.79 18.62 2.09
C VAL A 195 2.43 19.14 1.62
N ILE A 196 1.40 18.30 1.56
CA ILE A 196 0.05 18.80 1.27
C ILE A 196 -0.38 19.85 2.30
N ALA A 197 -0.22 19.53 3.58
CA ALA A 197 -0.70 20.35 4.68
C ALA A 197 -0.01 21.71 4.77
N PHE A 198 1.32 21.76 4.69
CA PHE A 198 2.07 23.02 4.85
C PHE A 198 2.35 23.75 3.55
N PHE A 199 2.30 23.08 2.39
CA PHE A 199 2.66 23.65 1.11
C PHE A 199 1.48 23.66 0.13
N CYS A 200 0.91 22.52 -0.25
CA CYS A 200 -0.12 22.50 -1.31
C CYS A 200 -1.42 23.25 -0.94
N ASN A 201 -1.81 23.21 0.34
CA ASN A 201 -2.98 23.90 0.85
C ASN A 201 -2.72 25.38 1.23
N ASP A 202 -1.49 25.88 1.03
CA ASP A 202 -1.15 27.26 1.40
C ASP A 202 -1.61 28.26 0.32
N ALA A 203 -2.65 29.02 0.63
CA ALA A 203 -3.19 30.06 -0.23
C ALA A 203 -2.16 31.13 -0.61
N ARG A 204 -1.10 31.35 0.19
CA ARG A 204 -0.02 32.32 -0.10
C ARG A 204 0.72 31.99 -1.39
N LEU A 205 0.75 30.73 -1.82
CA LEU A 205 1.39 30.31 -3.07
C LEU A 205 0.73 30.93 -4.31
N SER A 206 -0.58 31.18 -4.26
CA SER A 206 -1.34 31.76 -5.38
C SER A 206 -0.97 33.22 -5.68
N ALA A 207 -0.43 33.93 -4.70
CA ALA A 207 -0.12 35.36 -4.78
C ALA A 207 1.21 35.68 -5.49
N ARG A 208 1.83 34.72 -6.20
CA ARG A 208 3.13 34.85 -6.90
C ARG A 208 4.31 35.31 -6.01
N ASN A 209 4.16 35.26 -4.69
CA ASN A 209 5.19 35.62 -3.70
C ASN A 209 6.01 34.42 -3.21
N PHE A 210 6.04 33.33 -3.98
CA PHE A 210 6.67 32.06 -3.60
C PHE A 210 8.13 32.23 -3.15
N SER A 211 8.91 33.06 -3.86
CA SER A 211 10.31 33.34 -3.54
C SER A 211 10.55 33.88 -2.13
N LYS A 212 9.56 34.53 -1.52
CA LYS A 212 9.66 35.05 -0.15
C LYS A 212 9.62 33.94 0.91
N TYR A 213 9.02 32.80 0.60
CA TYR A 213 8.74 31.71 1.54
C TYR A 213 9.49 30.40 1.22
N GLU A 214 10.29 30.40 0.14
CA GLU A 214 11.07 29.23 -0.30
C GLU A 214 11.92 28.60 0.81
N GLN A 215 12.61 29.41 1.62
CA GLN A 215 13.42 28.93 2.74
C GLN A 215 12.56 28.35 3.89
N GLU A 216 11.40 28.95 4.17
CA GLU A 216 10.44 28.45 5.16
C GLU A 216 9.98 27.04 4.76
N TYR A 217 9.57 26.86 3.51
CA TYR A 217 9.12 25.55 2.99
C TYR A 217 10.24 24.52 2.95
N ALA A 218 11.46 24.90 2.58
CA ALA A 218 12.61 24.01 2.62
C ALA A 218 12.87 23.50 4.06
N GLN A 219 12.75 24.38 5.06
CA GLN A 219 12.89 24.00 6.48
C GLN A 219 11.74 23.11 6.97
N LEU A 220 10.50 23.39 6.57
CA LEU A 220 9.34 22.56 6.91
C LEU A 220 9.42 21.16 6.28
N PHE A 221 9.82 21.08 5.02
CA PHE A 221 10.08 19.81 4.34
C PHE A 221 11.17 19.02 5.06
N PHE A 222 12.25 19.67 5.46
CA PHE A 222 13.32 19.03 6.24
C PHE A 222 12.81 18.47 7.57
N ASN A 223 12.06 19.26 8.33
CA ASN A 223 11.50 18.82 9.59
C ASN A 223 10.58 17.60 9.39
N SER A 224 9.75 17.61 8.34
CA SER A 224 8.90 16.47 7.99
C SER A 224 9.72 15.21 7.67
N PHE A 225 10.76 15.33 6.85
CA PHE A 225 11.66 14.23 6.51
C PHE A 225 12.22 13.58 7.79
N ILE A 226 12.78 14.38 8.70
CA ILE A 226 13.35 13.88 9.97
C ILE A 226 12.28 13.24 10.85
N ASN A 227 11.11 13.86 10.99
CA ASN A 227 10.03 13.37 11.85
C ASN A 227 9.49 12.01 11.41
N HIS A 228 9.56 11.70 10.11
CA HIS A 228 9.04 10.44 9.57
C HIS A 228 10.12 9.37 9.35
N MET A 229 11.42 9.66 9.57
CA MET A 229 12.51 8.69 9.34
C MET A 229 12.32 7.33 10.04
N SER A 230 11.63 7.30 11.20
CA SER A 230 11.32 6.06 11.93
C SER A 230 10.40 5.11 11.16
N LYS A 231 9.71 5.59 10.12
CA LYS A 231 8.83 4.78 9.27
C LYS A 231 9.56 4.03 8.16
N LEU A 232 10.87 4.23 8.00
CA LEU A 232 11.68 3.39 7.12
C LEU A 232 11.82 1.99 7.73
N PRO A 233 11.79 0.91 6.91
CA PRO A 233 12.06 -0.44 7.41
C PRO A 233 13.46 -0.57 8.00
N VAL A 234 13.61 -1.49 8.96
CA VAL A 234 14.88 -1.77 9.65
C VAL A 234 16.02 -2.07 8.68
N SER A 235 15.77 -2.83 7.60
CA SER A 235 16.78 -3.17 6.59
C SER A 235 17.35 -1.94 5.89
N HIS A 236 16.48 -1.00 5.49
CA HIS A 236 16.87 0.24 4.84
C HIS A 236 17.63 1.14 5.81
N PHE A 237 17.16 1.22 7.05
CA PHE A 237 17.79 2.02 8.08
C PHE A 237 19.20 1.52 8.43
N ASN A 238 19.35 0.20 8.57
CA ASN A 238 20.65 -0.43 8.81
C ASN A 238 21.61 -0.23 7.64
N LEU A 239 21.11 -0.25 6.39
CA LEU A 239 21.93 0.01 5.22
C LEU A 239 22.45 1.45 5.19
N ILE A 240 21.61 2.44 5.53
CA ILE A 240 22.04 3.84 5.67
C ILE A 240 23.14 3.97 6.75
N ARG A 241 22.93 3.35 7.92
CA ARG A 241 23.94 3.34 8.99
C ARG A 241 25.23 2.66 8.54
N PHE A 242 25.12 1.59 7.77
CA PHE A 242 26.26 0.89 7.18
C PHE A 242 27.03 1.75 6.19
N MET A 243 26.33 2.47 5.29
CA MET A 243 26.95 3.40 4.34
C MET A 243 27.83 4.44 5.06
N ARG A 244 27.39 4.97 6.21
CA ARG A 244 28.24 5.85 7.03
C ARG A 244 29.49 5.14 7.56
N LYS A 245 29.34 3.91 8.06
CA LYS A 245 30.46 3.09 8.59
C LYS A 245 31.53 2.83 7.51
N ILE A 246 31.13 2.69 6.25
CA ILE A 246 32.04 2.54 5.10
C ILE A 246 32.38 3.90 4.42
N ASN A 247 32.42 4.96 5.21
CA ASN A 247 32.90 6.29 4.84
C ASN A 247 32.12 7.03 3.75
N TRP A 248 30.81 6.77 3.58
CA TRP A 248 29.98 7.74 2.85
C TRP A 248 29.88 9.03 3.67
N SER A 249 30.10 10.16 3.01
CA SER A 249 29.90 11.47 3.60
C SER A 249 28.41 11.74 3.81
N SER A 250 28.09 12.59 4.77
CA SER A 250 26.70 12.99 5.09
C SER A 250 26.03 13.63 3.87
N LYS A 251 26.80 14.37 3.06
CA LYS A 251 26.36 14.94 1.78
C LYS A 251 25.95 13.87 0.77
N GLU A 252 26.74 12.79 0.62
CA GLU A 252 26.41 11.69 -0.29
C GLU A 252 25.18 10.91 0.19
N ILE A 253 25.06 10.68 1.50
CA ILE A 253 23.88 10.02 2.09
C ILE A 253 22.64 10.89 1.91
N ARG A 254 22.73 12.21 2.15
CA ARG A 254 21.64 13.17 1.90
C ARG A 254 21.23 13.10 0.44
N GLN A 255 22.18 13.25 -0.46
CA GLN A 255 21.91 13.27 -1.88
C GLN A 255 21.20 11.97 -2.32
N PHE A 256 21.65 10.82 -1.84
CA PHE A 256 20.96 9.55 -2.10
C PHE A 256 19.52 9.52 -1.53
N LEU A 257 19.35 9.79 -0.24
CA LEU A 257 18.05 9.65 0.43
C LEU A 257 17.03 10.69 -0.02
N ILE A 258 17.47 11.90 -0.29
CA ILE A 258 16.57 13.01 -0.64
C ILE A 258 16.48 13.17 -2.14
N GLU A 259 17.60 13.37 -2.85
CA GLU A 259 17.59 13.69 -4.28
C GLU A 259 17.21 12.48 -5.14
N ASP A 260 17.71 11.27 -4.81
CA ASP A 260 17.43 10.09 -5.64
C ASP A 260 16.19 9.32 -5.19
N CYS A 261 15.87 9.35 -3.90
CA CYS A 261 14.79 8.54 -3.32
C CYS A 261 13.57 9.39 -2.96
N CYS A 262 13.68 10.28 -1.98
CA CYS A 262 12.51 10.97 -1.43
C CYS A 262 11.86 11.90 -2.45
N ILE A 263 12.60 12.83 -3.05
CA ILE A 263 12.05 13.84 -3.95
C ILE A 263 11.34 13.20 -5.15
N PRO A 264 11.94 12.23 -5.87
CA PRO A 264 11.24 11.56 -6.96
C PRO A 264 9.95 10.87 -6.51
N MET A 265 9.92 10.26 -5.32
CA MET A 265 8.71 9.63 -4.78
C MET A 265 7.64 10.66 -4.42
N ILE A 266 8.00 11.77 -3.77
CA ILE A 266 7.06 12.86 -3.48
C ILE A 266 6.55 13.49 -4.77
N SER A 267 7.40 13.66 -5.78
CA SER A 267 7.01 14.15 -7.10
C SER A 267 6.04 13.20 -7.81
N THR A 268 6.28 11.88 -7.73
CA THR A 268 5.32 10.88 -8.23
C THR A 268 3.98 10.99 -7.53
N LEU A 269 3.97 11.10 -6.19
CA LEU A 269 2.75 11.26 -5.41
C LEU A 269 2.02 12.57 -5.73
N LEU A 270 2.74 13.68 -5.87
CA LEU A 270 2.17 14.96 -6.30
C LEU A 270 1.54 14.86 -7.69
N LYS A 271 2.19 14.19 -8.65
CA LYS A 271 1.63 13.93 -10.00
C LYS A 271 0.39 13.05 -9.96
N ALA A 272 0.37 12.06 -9.09
CA ALA A 272 -0.80 11.21 -8.85
C ALA A 272 -1.91 11.91 -8.04
N SER A 273 -1.63 13.08 -7.46
CA SER A 273 -2.58 13.81 -6.62
C SER A 273 -3.26 14.97 -7.36
N PRO A 274 -4.34 15.52 -6.78
CA PRO A 274 -4.95 16.76 -7.26
C PRO A 274 -4.03 17.98 -7.25
N PHE A 275 -2.95 17.94 -6.46
CA PHE A 275 -2.03 19.05 -6.27
C PHE A 275 -0.87 19.05 -7.27
N SER A 276 -0.97 18.30 -8.36
CA SER A 276 0.09 18.22 -9.39
C SER A 276 0.51 19.59 -9.97
N TYR A 277 -0.38 20.58 -9.95
CA TYR A 277 -0.08 21.94 -10.41
C TYR A 277 0.99 22.63 -9.53
N THR A 278 1.19 22.16 -8.29
CA THR A 278 2.22 22.67 -7.37
C THR A 278 3.61 22.08 -7.62
N LEU A 279 3.72 21.05 -8.47
CA LEU A 279 4.97 20.33 -8.72
C LEU A 279 6.13 21.25 -9.16
N PRO A 280 5.97 22.20 -10.11
CA PRO A 280 7.08 23.08 -10.51
C PRO A 280 7.60 23.94 -9.35
N MET A 281 6.71 24.37 -8.46
CA MET A 281 7.08 25.13 -7.26
C MET A 281 7.75 24.23 -6.21
N PHE A 282 7.25 23.00 -6.03
CA PHE A 282 7.89 22.01 -5.19
C PHE A 282 9.34 21.74 -5.62
N GLU A 283 9.55 21.46 -6.91
CA GLU A 283 10.88 21.23 -7.47
C GLU A 283 11.81 22.45 -7.36
N ALA A 284 11.26 23.66 -7.23
CA ALA A 284 12.03 24.88 -7.04
C ALA A 284 12.56 25.02 -5.60
N PHE A 285 11.72 24.94 -4.56
CA PHE A 285 12.21 25.13 -3.18
C PHE A 285 13.04 23.96 -2.68
N VAL A 286 12.79 22.76 -3.17
CA VAL A 286 13.53 21.57 -2.77
C VAL A 286 15.01 21.65 -3.18
N LYS A 287 15.34 22.41 -4.23
CA LYS A 287 16.74 22.71 -4.60
C LYS A 287 17.43 23.66 -3.63
N LEU A 288 16.67 24.32 -2.76
CA LEU A 288 17.15 25.27 -1.77
C LEU A 288 17.32 24.64 -0.37
N ILE A 289 17.20 23.31 -0.26
CA ILE A 289 17.46 22.60 0.99
C ILE A 289 18.88 22.98 1.48
N PRO A 290 19.01 23.58 2.68
CA PRO A 290 20.26 24.17 3.14
C PRO A 290 21.41 23.16 3.28
N PRO A 291 22.68 23.57 3.10
CA PRO A 291 23.83 22.68 3.32
C PRO A 291 24.03 22.24 4.79
N ASP A 292 23.63 23.05 5.78
CA ASP A 292 23.70 22.70 7.22
C ASP A 292 22.77 21.53 7.60
N PHE A 293 21.91 21.11 6.68
CA PHE A 293 21.17 19.85 6.70
C PHE A 293 22.08 18.67 7.05
N ASP A 294 23.29 18.61 6.47
CA ASP A 294 24.19 17.45 6.56
C ASP A 294 24.54 17.12 8.02
N GLN A 295 24.69 18.15 8.86
CA GLN A 295 25.04 18.00 10.28
C GLN A 295 23.86 17.48 11.11
N LYS A 296 22.64 18.00 10.86
CA LYS A 296 21.43 17.58 11.58
C LYS A 296 21.00 16.17 11.17
N LEU A 297 21.19 15.80 9.90
CA LEU A 297 20.92 14.46 9.41
C LEU A 297 21.75 13.41 10.17
N ASP A 298 23.06 13.66 10.31
CA ASP A 298 23.96 12.77 11.05
C ASP A 298 23.48 12.56 12.49
N LEU A 299 23.10 13.62 13.21
CA LEU A 299 22.66 13.50 14.61
C LEU A 299 21.39 12.65 14.77
N ASN A 300 20.51 12.63 13.76
CA ASN A 300 19.19 11.99 13.85
C ASN A 300 19.19 10.54 13.33
N ILE A 301 19.88 10.24 12.22
CA ILE A 301 19.92 8.88 11.64
C ILE A 301 20.48 7.85 12.64
N PHE A 302 21.44 8.23 13.48
CA PHE A 302 22.00 7.26 14.43
C PHE A 302 21.14 7.04 15.67
N LYS A 303 20.22 7.96 16.01
CA LYS A 303 19.40 7.89 17.23
C LYS A 303 18.02 7.30 17.00
N VAL A 304 17.45 7.49 15.81
CA VAL A 304 16.10 7.01 15.50
C VAL A 304 16.09 5.48 15.38
N GLN A 305 15.04 4.85 15.91
CA GLN A 305 14.75 3.43 15.68
C GLN A 305 13.60 3.31 14.70
N SER A 306 13.64 2.29 13.85
CA SER A 306 12.51 1.97 12.99
C SER A 306 11.35 1.47 13.85
N VAL A 307 10.16 2.00 13.58
CA VAL A 307 8.89 1.55 14.17
C VAL A 307 8.04 0.78 13.15
N TYR A 308 8.54 0.62 11.93
CA TYR A 308 7.82 -0.02 10.83
C TYR A 308 8.44 -1.39 10.51
N GLU A 309 7.60 -2.42 10.55
CA GLU A 309 7.98 -3.79 10.29
C GLU A 309 7.24 -4.31 9.05
N ILE A 310 8.01 -4.85 8.10
CA ILE A 310 7.48 -5.60 6.95
C ILE A 310 7.13 -7.00 7.46
N PRO A 311 5.94 -7.56 7.15
CA PRO A 311 5.59 -8.89 7.62
C PRO A 311 6.52 -9.97 7.04
N SER A 312 6.72 -11.04 7.80
CA SER A 312 7.29 -12.28 7.29
C SER A 312 6.30 -12.92 6.32
N GLY A 313 6.80 -13.33 5.15
CA GLY A 313 6.00 -14.07 4.18
C GLY A 313 6.06 -15.57 4.39
N PHE A 314 7.15 -16.11 4.93
CA PHE A 314 7.48 -17.53 4.81
C PHE A 314 7.90 -18.18 6.12
N PHE A 315 8.90 -17.60 6.79
CA PHE A 315 9.52 -18.23 7.95
C PHE A 315 8.59 -18.29 9.16
N GLY A 316 7.70 -17.30 9.32
CA GLY A 316 6.63 -17.33 10.33
C GLY A 316 5.60 -18.46 10.12
N PHE A 317 5.67 -19.20 9.01
CA PHE A 317 4.70 -20.22 8.62
C PHE A 317 5.35 -21.59 8.39
N ASN A 318 6.53 -21.83 8.95
CA ASN A 318 7.29 -23.09 8.79
C ASN A 318 7.51 -23.53 7.33
N HIS A 319 7.53 -22.59 6.38
CA HIS A 319 7.83 -22.94 5.00
C HIS A 319 9.33 -23.21 4.85
N SER A 320 9.68 -24.29 4.17
CA SER A 320 11.06 -24.63 3.82
C SER A 320 11.59 -23.89 2.58
N TYR A 321 10.81 -22.93 2.05
CA TYR A 321 11.11 -22.23 0.80
C TYR A 321 10.70 -20.77 0.87
N ILE A 322 11.35 -19.97 0.01
CA ILE A 322 10.97 -18.60 -0.33
C ILE A 322 10.49 -18.61 -1.78
N GLU A 323 9.43 -17.87 -2.07
CA GLU A 323 8.78 -17.81 -3.39
C GLU A 323 9.12 -16.49 -4.07
N PHE A 324 9.54 -16.61 -5.34
CA PHE A 324 10.01 -15.51 -6.16
C PHE A 324 9.16 -15.41 -7.41
N ILE A 325 9.05 -14.18 -7.91
CA ILE A 325 8.47 -13.86 -9.20
C ILE A 325 9.56 -13.24 -10.07
N ALA A 326 9.73 -13.76 -11.29
CA ALA A 326 10.64 -13.20 -12.29
C ALA A 326 10.16 -13.59 -13.69
N SER A 327 10.65 -12.92 -14.72
CA SER A 327 10.45 -13.35 -16.12
C SER A 327 11.65 -14.17 -16.61
N PRO A 328 11.46 -15.05 -17.61
CA PRO A 328 12.57 -15.66 -18.34
C PRO A 328 13.57 -14.63 -18.90
N ASN A 329 13.09 -13.46 -19.34
CA ASN A 329 13.95 -12.36 -19.77
C ASN A 329 14.90 -11.89 -18.66
N ASP A 330 14.41 -11.81 -17.42
CA ASP A 330 15.25 -11.42 -16.29
C ASP A 330 16.40 -12.41 -16.09
N ALA A 331 16.10 -13.71 -16.17
CA ALA A 331 17.11 -14.76 -16.10
C ALA A 331 18.11 -14.67 -17.26
N THR A 332 17.65 -14.45 -18.50
CA THR A 332 18.53 -14.31 -19.66
C THR A 332 19.49 -13.12 -19.52
N MET A 333 19.00 -11.95 -19.09
CA MET A 333 19.86 -10.78 -18.83
C MET A 333 20.88 -11.06 -17.72
N LEU A 334 20.46 -11.73 -16.66
CA LEU A 334 21.34 -12.12 -15.57
C LEU A 334 22.47 -13.03 -16.05
N VAL A 335 22.17 -14.04 -16.87
CA VAL A 335 23.21 -14.95 -17.38
C VAL A 335 24.13 -14.25 -18.38
N LYS A 336 23.61 -13.36 -19.23
CA LYS A 336 24.44 -12.51 -20.12
C LYS A 336 25.48 -11.71 -19.32
N ALA A 337 25.06 -11.12 -18.20
CA ALA A 337 25.94 -10.38 -17.30
C ALA A 337 26.89 -11.28 -16.46
N SER A 338 26.65 -12.59 -16.43
CA SER A 338 27.39 -13.56 -15.61
C SER A 338 28.65 -14.15 -16.25
N ASN A 339 29.06 -13.67 -17.42
CA ASN A 339 30.29 -14.14 -18.09
C ASN A 339 31.60 -13.85 -17.32
N VAL A 340 31.54 -13.04 -16.26
CA VAL A 340 32.66 -12.72 -15.36
C VAL A 340 32.82 -13.71 -14.19
N ILE A 341 31.91 -14.67 -14.04
CA ILE A 341 31.97 -15.70 -13.00
C ILE A 341 31.84 -17.10 -13.59
N LYS A 342 32.22 -18.12 -12.81
CA LYS A 342 32.08 -19.52 -13.23
C LYS A 342 30.74 -20.08 -12.76
N LEU A 343 29.76 -20.13 -13.66
CA LEU A 343 28.47 -20.75 -13.39
C LEU A 343 28.58 -22.28 -13.31
N PRO A 344 27.81 -22.95 -12.43
CA PRO A 344 27.66 -24.40 -12.45
C PRO A 344 27.19 -24.93 -13.82
N LYS A 345 27.71 -26.09 -14.25
CA LYS A 345 27.41 -26.67 -15.57
C LYS A 345 25.90 -26.79 -15.85
N LEU A 346 25.11 -27.19 -14.85
CA LEU A 346 23.65 -27.32 -14.97
C LEU A 346 22.97 -25.97 -15.26
N ILE A 347 23.48 -24.88 -14.69
CA ILE A 347 22.98 -23.52 -14.89
C ILE A 347 23.42 -22.98 -16.25
N SER A 348 24.63 -23.35 -16.71
CA SER A 348 25.11 -22.94 -18.04
C SER A 348 24.26 -23.47 -19.20
N MET A 349 23.43 -24.50 -18.98
CA MET A 349 22.46 -25.01 -19.97
C MET A 349 21.34 -24.00 -20.29
N ILE A 350 21.08 -23.02 -19.41
CA ILE A 350 20.16 -21.89 -19.66
C ILE A 350 20.59 -21.07 -20.88
N MET A 351 21.88 -21.09 -21.25
CA MET A 351 22.42 -20.32 -22.38
C MET A 351 22.19 -20.97 -23.76
N SER A 352 21.45 -22.07 -23.85
CA SER A 352 21.16 -22.65 -25.15
C SER A 352 20.27 -21.70 -25.99
N PRO A 353 20.52 -21.51 -27.29
CA PRO A 353 19.73 -20.60 -28.15
C PRO A 353 18.22 -20.87 -28.10
N LYS A 354 17.82 -22.13 -27.96
CA LYS A 354 16.43 -22.58 -27.78
C LYS A 354 15.74 -21.96 -26.55
N TYR A 355 16.50 -21.53 -25.55
CA TYR A 355 16.02 -20.91 -24.32
C TYR A 355 15.95 -19.38 -24.44
N THR A 356 16.89 -18.77 -25.16
CA THR A 356 17.00 -17.30 -25.30
C THR A 356 16.14 -16.71 -26.42
N GLU A 357 15.72 -17.51 -27.40
CA GLU A 357 14.90 -17.06 -28.54
C GLU A 357 13.42 -16.89 -28.17
N SER A 358 12.92 -17.54 -27.12
CA SER A 358 11.63 -17.23 -26.52
C SER A 358 11.80 -16.14 -25.47
N THR A 359 11.87 -14.86 -25.88
CA THR A 359 11.86 -13.67 -25.00
C THR A 359 10.49 -13.50 -24.34
N LEU A 360 10.06 -14.51 -23.58
CA LEU A 360 8.84 -14.45 -22.81
C LEU A 360 9.07 -13.46 -21.67
N THR A 361 8.36 -12.33 -21.76
CA THR A 361 8.26 -11.32 -20.71
C THR A 361 7.30 -11.72 -19.60
N VAL A 362 6.60 -12.85 -19.81
CA VAL A 362 5.61 -13.44 -18.90
C VAL A 362 6.28 -13.80 -17.58
N PRO A 363 5.85 -13.22 -16.46
CA PRO A 363 6.38 -13.57 -15.15
C PRO A 363 5.99 -15.00 -14.78
N ILE A 364 6.87 -15.67 -14.04
CA ILE A 364 6.67 -17.00 -13.48
C ILE A 364 6.87 -16.98 -11.96
N TRP A 365 6.13 -17.83 -11.27
CA TRP A 365 6.39 -18.15 -9.86
C TRP A 365 7.35 -19.33 -9.76
N PHE A 366 8.32 -19.23 -8.85
CA PHE A 366 9.20 -20.34 -8.53
C PHE A 366 9.65 -20.28 -7.06
N LYS A 367 10.12 -21.42 -6.56
CA LYS A 367 10.51 -21.60 -5.16
C LYS A 367 12.02 -21.80 -5.07
N ILE A 368 12.64 -21.17 -4.07
CA ILE A 368 14.03 -21.38 -3.68
C ILE A 368 14.05 -21.96 -2.27
N PHE A 369 14.81 -23.02 -2.06
CA PHE A 369 14.91 -23.71 -0.78
C PHE A 369 16.22 -23.30 -0.09
N PRO A 370 16.17 -22.38 0.88
CA PRO A 370 17.37 -21.92 1.56
C PRO A 370 18.07 -23.03 2.32
N LYS A 371 19.41 -23.13 2.17
CA LYS A 371 20.23 -24.09 2.93
C LYS A 371 20.19 -23.83 4.44
N ARG A 372 20.00 -22.57 4.82
CA ARG A 372 19.80 -22.15 6.21
C ARG A 372 18.50 -21.37 6.27
N ILE A 373 17.53 -21.88 7.02
CA ILE A 373 16.32 -21.15 7.35
C ILE A 373 16.76 -20.00 8.25
N PHE A 374 16.77 -18.78 7.71
CA PHE A 374 17.02 -17.60 8.52
C PHE A 374 15.80 -17.42 9.42
N GLN A 375 15.93 -17.70 10.71
CA GLN A 375 14.95 -17.22 11.67
C GLN A 375 15.11 -15.70 11.73
N VAL A 376 14.36 -14.98 10.90
CA VAL A 376 14.10 -13.57 11.17
C VAL A 376 13.52 -13.58 12.59
N ASP A 377 14.06 -12.75 13.49
CA ASP A 377 13.49 -12.47 14.82
C ASP A 377 12.09 -11.85 14.63
N SER A 378 11.16 -12.63 14.11
CA SER A 378 9.79 -12.20 13.98
C SER A 378 9.27 -12.24 15.39
N ARG A 379 9.08 -11.05 15.96
CA ARG A 379 8.33 -10.88 17.22
C ARG A 379 6.99 -11.61 17.16
N ASN A 380 6.48 -11.87 15.94
CA ASN A 380 5.29 -12.65 15.59
C ASN A 380 5.39 -14.17 15.85
N LEU A 381 6.57 -14.73 16.08
CA LEU A 381 6.75 -16.14 16.50
C LEU A 381 6.87 -16.29 18.02
N ARG A 382 6.88 -15.18 18.77
CA ARG A 382 6.78 -15.27 20.23
C ARG A 382 5.35 -15.63 20.57
N ASN A 383 5.19 -16.55 21.51
CA ASN A 383 3.89 -16.83 22.09
C ASN A 383 3.27 -15.52 22.59
N VAL A 384 2.00 -15.33 22.28
CA VAL A 384 1.22 -14.13 22.52
C VAL A 384 0.73 -14.10 23.96
N ILE A 385 0.30 -15.25 24.50
CA ILE A 385 -0.34 -15.36 25.82
C ILE A 385 0.52 -16.20 26.76
N PHE A 386 0.92 -17.41 26.36
CA PHE A 386 1.60 -18.39 27.20
C PHE A 386 3.12 -18.36 27.00
N PRO A 387 3.93 -18.02 28.01
CA PRO A 387 5.39 -18.07 27.93
C PRO A 387 5.89 -19.45 27.48
N SER A 388 6.91 -19.50 26.61
CA SER A 388 7.43 -20.78 26.10
C SER A 388 7.97 -21.69 27.21
N SER A 389 8.41 -21.12 28.34
CA SER A 389 8.82 -21.86 29.53
C SER A 389 7.67 -22.64 30.19
N GLU A 390 6.44 -22.15 30.10
CA GLU A 390 5.25 -22.80 30.68
C GLU A 390 4.70 -23.92 29.78
N LEU A 391 5.01 -23.87 28.49
CA LEU A 391 4.56 -24.85 27.50
C LEU A 391 5.49 -26.06 27.37
N VAL A 392 6.58 -26.13 28.14
CA VAL A 392 7.47 -27.30 28.12
C VAL A 392 6.75 -28.50 28.71
N GLU A 393 6.60 -29.57 27.93
CA GLU A 393 5.99 -30.82 28.38
C GLU A 393 6.71 -31.38 29.60
N THR A 394 5.93 -31.80 30.59
CA THR A 394 6.45 -32.49 31.77
C THR A 394 6.74 -33.94 31.38
N LYS A 395 7.97 -34.41 31.61
CA LYS A 395 8.32 -35.81 31.30
C LYS A 395 7.44 -36.77 32.10
N VAL A 396 6.69 -37.59 31.38
CA VAL A 396 5.89 -38.67 31.97
C VAL A 396 6.81 -39.86 32.25
N GLN A 397 6.76 -40.42 33.46
CA GLN A 397 7.46 -41.67 33.74
C GLN A 397 6.81 -42.81 32.96
N ASN A 398 7.61 -43.69 32.35
CA ASN A 398 7.06 -44.81 31.59
C ASN A 398 6.68 -45.96 32.54
N ILE A 399 5.41 -45.99 32.97
CA ILE A 399 4.85 -47.01 33.84
C ILE A 399 3.76 -47.77 33.04
N PRO A 400 4.06 -48.95 32.46
CA PRO A 400 3.19 -49.61 31.48
C PRO A 400 1.77 -49.93 31.97
N ILE A 401 1.60 -50.20 33.27
CA ILE A 401 0.28 -50.49 33.85
C ILE A 401 -0.58 -49.21 33.94
N PHE A 402 0.03 -48.09 34.32
CA PHE A 402 -0.63 -46.79 34.34
C PHE A 402 -0.98 -46.31 32.94
N ASP A 403 -0.11 -46.51 31.94
CA ASP A 403 -0.41 -46.22 30.54
C ASP A 403 -1.67 -46.94 30.05
N ARG A 404 -1.84 -48.22 30.41
CA ARG A 404 -3.04 -49.00 30.05
C ARG A 404 -4.29 -48.45 30.72
N TRP A 405 -4.21 -48.12 32.01
CA TRP A 405 -5.35 -47.56 32.75
C TRP A 405 -5.72 -46.17 32.26
N TRP A 406 -4.74 -45.31 31.99
CA TRP A 406 -4.93 -44.00 31.41
C TRP A 406 -5.66 -44.08 30.07
N ARG A 407 -5.17 -44.88 29.11
CA ARG A 407 -5.81 -45.02 27.80
C ARG A 407 -7.24 -45.53 27.88
N ARG A 408 -7.54 -46.42 28.84
CA ARG A 408 -8.89 -46.89 29.08
C ARG A 408 -9.79 -45.76 29.60
N LEU A 409 -9.33 -45.02 30.60
CA LEU A 409 -10.05 -43.88 31.16
C LEU A 409 -10.28 -42.78 30.13
N GLU A 410 -9.28 -42.47 29.31
CA GLU A 410 -9.35 -41.49 28.22
C GLU A 410 -10.40 -41.89 27.18
N SER A 411 -10.42 -43.16 26.77
CA SER A 411 -11.44 -43.69 25.85
C SER A 411 -12.84 -43.56 26.42
N GLU A 412 -13.06 -44.00 27.66
CA GLU A 412 -14.37 -43.94 28.30
C GLU A 412 -14.82 -42.49 28.60
N ALA A 413 -13.88 -41.59 28.90
CA ALA A 413 -14.13 -40.17 29.08
C ALA A 413 -14.58 -39.50 27.79
N SER A 414 -13.95 -39.84 26.67
CA SER A 414 -14.36 -39.39 25.34
C SER A 414 -15.76 -39.88 24.99
N ASP A 415 -16.06 -41.16 25.21
CA ASP A 415 -17.37 -41.75 24.88
C ASP A 415 -18.52 -41.14 25.71
N SER A 416 -18.22 -40.73 26.94
CA SER A 416 -19.20 -40.14 27.88
C SER A 416 -19.19 -38.61 27.90
N ASN A 417 -18.34 -37.96 27.10
CA ASN A 417 -18.14 -36.51 27.07
C ASN A 417 -17.92 -35.89 28.47
N THR A 418 -17.06 -36.52 29.28
CA THR A 418 -16.66 -36.08 30.63
C THR A 418 -15.15 -35.95 30.74
N SER A 419 -14.61 -35.36 31.81
CA SER A 419 -13.16 -35.28 32.01
C SER A 419 -12.61 -36.54 32.65
N VAL A 420 -11.38 -36.93 32.30
CA VAL A 420 -10.72 -38.12 32.88
C VAL A 420 -10.59 -37.98 34.39
N LEU A 421 -10.25 -36.78 34.89
CA LEU A 421 -10.19 -36.51 36.33
C LEU A 421 -11.53 -36.77 37.02
N LYS A 422 -12.65 -36.35 36.41
CA LYS A 422 -13.98 -36.60 37.00
C LYS A 422 -14.30 -38.09 37.02
N LEU A 423 -14.01 -38.78 35.91
CA LEU A 423 -14.21 -40.23 35.75
C LEU A 423 -13.37 -41.04 36.76
N LEU A 424 -12.14 -40.59 37.06
CA LEU A 424 -11.24 -41.20 38.03
C LEU A 424 -11.83 -41.25 39.46
N TYR A 425 -12.63 -40.25 39.85
CA TYR A 425 -13.28 -40.23 41.16
C TYR A 425 -14.62 -40.98 41.22
N GLU A 426 -15.11 -41.50 40.08
CA GLU A 426 -16.33 -42.30 39.98
C GLU A 426 -16.03 -43.80 40.11
N ASN A 427 -17.04 -44.61 40.48
CA ASN A 427 -16.89 -46.07 40.51
C ASN A 427 -16.98 -46.64 39.08
N PRO A 428 -16.17 -47.63 38.69
CA PRO A 428 -15.24 -48.43 39.51
C PRO A 428 -13.81 -47.87 39.64
N TYR A 429 -13.52 -46.73 39.00
CA TYR A 429 -12.17 -46.19 38.82
C TYR A 429 -11.54 -45.59 40.07
N LYS A 430 -12.37 -45.22 41.06
CA LYS A 430 -11.92 -44.72 42.35
C LYS A 430 -10.91 -45.64 43.06
N ASN A 431 -10.92 -46.94 42.76
CA ASN A 431 -9.92 -47.88 43.29
C ASN A 431 -8.50 -47.61 42.76
N TYR A 432 -8.35 -47.07 41.55
CA TYR A 432 -7.05 -46.75 40.97
C TYR A 432 -6.31 -45.62 41.69
N LEU A 433 -7.02 -44.76 42.45
CA LEU A 433 -6.41 -43.70 43.26
C LEU A 433 -5.49 -44.22 44.37
N LYS A 434 -5.65 -45.49 44.77
CA LYS A 434 -4.83 -46.13 45.80
C LYS A 434 -3.57 -46.80 45.23
N GLU A 435 -3.46 -46.89 43.92
CA GLU A 435 -2.38 -47.61 43.25
C GLU A 435 -1.14 -46.73 43.13
N GLU A 436 -0.01 -47.28 43.53
CA GLU A 436 1.30 -46.65 43.49
C GLU A 436 2.29 -47.63 42.87
N ASP A 437 3.04 -47.18 41.87
CA ASP A 437 4.09 -47.95 41.22
C ASP A 437 5.31 -47.03 41.04
N SER A 438 6.49 -47.56 41.31
CA SER A 438 7.76 -46.84 41.13
C SER A 438 7.83 -45.50 41.88
N GLY A 439 7.11 -45.38 43.00
CA GLY A 439 7.04 -44.17 43.84
C GLY A 439 6.16 -43.04 43.28
N MET A 440 5.32 -43.33 42.28
CA MET A 440 4.35 -42.38 41.72
C MET A 440 2.94 -42.94 41.90
N LYS A 441 2.02 -42.10 42.37
CA LYS A 441 0.59 -42.45 42.43
C LYS A 441 -0.03 -42.30 41.05
N PHE A 442 -1.02 -43.14 40.76
CA PHE A 442 -1.74 -43.05 39.49
C PHE A 442 -2.47 -41.71 39.30
N GLU A 443 -2.92 -41.07 40.38
CA GLU A 443 -3.50 -39.72 40.34
C GLU A 443 -2.51 -38.67 39.82
N ASP A 444 -1.29 -38.65 40.36
CA ASP A 444 -0.22 -37.75 39.90
C ASP A 444 0.14 -38.01 38.44
N TYR A 445 0.16 -39.29 38.05
CA TYR A 445 0.37 -39.72 36.67
C TYR A 445 -0.69 -39.14 35.71
N ILE A 446 -1.97 -39.20 36.10
CA ILE A 446 -3.09 -38.62 35.34
C ILE A 446 -2.97 -37.10 35.25
N GLN A 447 -2.68 -36.43 36.37
CA GLN A 447 -2.53 -34.97 36.40
C GLN A 447 -1.42 -34.50 35.46
N ILE A 448 -0.31 -35.24 35.35
CA ILE A 448 0.77 -34.94 34.41
C ILE A 448 0.29 -35.07 32.96
N HIS A 449 -0.47 -36.13 32.61
CA HIS A 449 -1.02 -36.31 31.26
C HIS A 449 -2.04 -35.23 30.89
N GLU A 450 -2.96 -34.90 31.80
CA GLU A 450 -3.94 -33.82 31.62
C GLU A 450 -3.24 -32.47 31.45
N LEU A 451 -2.21 -32.19 32.27
CA LEU A 451 -1.40 -30.99 32.13
C LEU A 451 -0.70 -30.93 30.77
N ASN A 452 -0.12 -32.04 30.30
CA ASN A 452 0.51 -32.10 28.99
C ASN A 452 -0.52 -31.93 27.85
N SER A 453 -1.72 -32.49 27.98
CA SER A 453 -2.84 -32.26 27.04
C SER A 453 -3.27 -30.78 27.01
N MET A 454 -3.35 -30.12 28.17
CA MET A 454 -3.59 -28.67 28.24
C MET A 454 -2.45 -27.87 27.60
N LYS A 455 -1.19 -28.22 27.86
CA LYS A 455 -0.02 -27.58 27.23
C LYS A 455 -0.05 -27.75 25.71
N ALA A 456 -0.37 -28.94 25.19
CA ALA A 456 -0.50 -29.20 23.77
C ALA A 456 -1.62 -28.34 23.13
N ARG A 457 -2.78 -28.22 23.78
CA ARG A 457 -3.86 -27.32 23.35
C ARG A 457 -3.43 -25.85 23.38
N ALA A 458 -2.73 -25.42 24.43
CA ALA A 458 -2.18 -24.07 24.54
C ALA A 458 -1.17 -23.77 23.42
N ILE A 459 -0.28 -24.71 23.08
CA ILE A 459 0.64 -24.59 21.94
C ILE A 459 -0.13 -24.41 20.62
N ARG A 460 -1.19 -25.21 20.39
CA ARG A 460 -2.02 -25.08 19.20
C ARG A 460 -2.76 -23.74 19.14
N PHE A 461 -3.27 -23.28 20.28
CA PHE A 461 -3.91 -21.98 20.38
C PHE A 461 -2.92 -20.83 20.10
N GLU A 462 -1.69 -20.90 20.61
CA GLU A 462 -0.63 -19.94 20.29
C GLU A 462 -0.29 -19.92 18.80
N GLN A 463 -0.20 -21.09 18.17
CA GLN A 463 0.00 -21.20 16.72
C GLN A 463 -1.15 -20.54 15.95
N PHE A 464 -2.39 -20.77 16.37
CA PHE A 464 -3.55 -20.13 15.77
C PHE A 464 -3.50 -18.60 15.92
N LEU A 465 -3.25 -18.07 17.11
CA LEU A 465 -3.14 -16.62 17.34
C LEU A 465 -2.01 -16.00 16.53
N ALA A 466 -0.84 -16.65 16.48
CA ALA A 466 0.28 -16.17 15.68
C ALA A 466 -0.07 -16.11 14.18
N LEU A 467 -0.80 -17.11 13.67
CA LEU A 467 -1.30 -17.13 12.29
C LEU A 467 -2.31 -16.03 12.02
N GLU A 468 -3.25 -15.80 12.94
CA GLU A 468 -4.27 -14.76 12.81
C GLU A 468 -3.66 -13.34 12.83
N LEU A 469 -2.74 -13.09 13.77
CA LEU A 469 -1.98 -11.82 13.82
C LEU A 469 -1.16 -11.62 12.55
N SER A 470 -0.54 -12.69 12.03
CA SER A 470 0.21 -12.64 10.78
C SER A 470 -0.69 -12.36 9.59
N LEU A 471 -1.88 -12.98 9.50
CA LEU A 471 -2.88 -12.70 8.49
C LEU A 471 -3.30 -11.22 8.52
N LYS A 472 -3.57 -10.67 9.71
CA LYS A 472 -3.90 -9.25 9.89
C LYS A 472 -2.76 -8.34 9.43
N SER A 473 -1.52 -8.67 9.77
CA SER A 473 -0.34 -7.91 9.36
C SER A 473 -0.13 -7.96 7.84
N VAL A 474 -0.28 -9.13 7.22
CA VAL A 474 -0.15 -9.32 5.76
C VAL A 474 -1.29 -8.61 5.02
N LYS A 475 -2.54 -8.66 5.52
CA LYS A 475 -3.67 -7.89 4.96
C LYS A 475 -3.38 -6.39 4.98
N LYS A 476 -2.92 -5.86 6.12
CA LYS A 476 -2.57 -4.44 6.27
C LYS A 476 -1.46 -4.02 5.30
N TYR A 477 -0.41 -4.84 5.18
CA TYR A 477 0.70 -4.55 4.29
C TYR A 477 0.30 -4.64 2.81
N ASN A 478 -0.49 -5.64 2.42
CA ASN A 478 -1.03 -5.75 1.07
C ASN A 478 -1.90 -4.54 0.70
N HIS A 479 -2.64 -3.96 1.65
CA HIS A 479 -3.37 -2.71 1.41
C HIS A 479 -2.41 -1.57 1.07
N GLN A 480 -1.33 -1.39 1.84
CA GLN A 480 -0.30 -0.37 1.54
C GLN A 480 0.36 -0.57 0.17
N VAL A 481 0.64 -1.82 -0.20
CA VAL A 481 1.18 -2.17 -1.52
C VAL A 481 0.18 -1.84 -2.63
N LYS A 482 -1.11 -2.11 -2.41
CA LYS A 482 -2.18 -1.76 -3.35
C LYS A 482 -2.30 -0.25 -3.51
N ASP A 483 -2.22 0.52 -2.43
CA ASP A 483 -2.28 1.99 -2.48
C ASP A 483 -1.13 2.57 -3.28
N PHE A 484 0.10 2.10 -3.02
CA PHE A 484 1.27 2.49 -3.82
C PHE A 484 1.10 2.13 -5.30
N SER A 485 0.66 0.90 -5.59
CA SER A 485 0.42 0.45 -6.96
C SER A 485 -0.64 1.30 -7.66
N ASN A 486 -1.74 1.64 -6.98
CA ASN A 486 -2.78 2.51 -7.52
C ASN A 486 -2.24 3.91 -7.83
N CYS A 487 -1.36 4.47 -6.99
CA CYS A 487 -0.72 5.77 -7.28
C CYS A 487 0.11 5.71 -8.57
N GLU A 488 0.91 4.66 -8.76
CA GLU A 488 1.72 4.48 -9.99
C GLU A 488 0.83 4.30 -11.23
N ILE A 489 -0.22 3.47 -11.14
CA ILE A 489 -1.21 3.28 -12.22
C ILE A 489 -1.83 4.62 -12.57
N PHE A 490 -2.35 5.32 -11.58
CA PHE A 490 -3.06 6.57 -11.78
C PHE A 490 -2.17 7.63 -12.42
N MET A 491 -0.90 7.74 -12.00
CA MET A 491 0.07 8.64 -12.64
C MET A 491 0.27 8.30 -14.12
N ILE A 492 0.48 7.02 -14.45
CA ILE A 492 0.68 6.58 -15.85
C ILE A 492 -0.58 6.86 -16.67
N SER A 493 -1.75 6.44 -16.17
CA SER A 493 -3.04 6.69 -16.81
C SER A 493 -3.24 8.17 -17.06
N ARG A 494 -2.96 9.02 -16.07
CA ARG A 494 -3.09 10.47 -16.18
C ARG A 494 -2.23 11.06 -17.29
N ASN A 495 -0.96 10.66 -17.39
CA ASN A 495 -0.07 11.15 -18.46
C ASN A 495 -0.62 10.74 -19.83
N ILE A 496 -1.00 9.47 -19.98
CA ILE A 496 -1.56 8.93 -21.23
C ILE A 496 -2.84 9.66 -21.62
N PHE A 497 -3.78 9.84 -20.68
CA PHE A 497 -5.03 10.55 -20.94
C PHE A 497 -4.79 12.02 -21.27
N THR A 498 -3.91 12.69 -20.53
CA THR A 498 -3.58 14.10 -20.79
C THR A 498 -3.00 14.28 -22.19
N ASP A 499 -2.03 13.44 -22.59
CA ASP A 499 -1.45 13.47 -23.93
C ASP A 499 -2.47 13.17 -25.02
N LEU A 500 -3.33 12.17 -24.79
CA LEU A 500 -4.41 11.80 -25.69
C LEU A 500 -5.38 12.98 -25.90
N PHE A 501 -5.94 13.53 -24.84
CA PHE A 501 -6.92 14.61 -24.93
C PHE A 501 -6.31 15.91 -25.46
N ASN A 502 -5.04 16.20 -25.16
CA ASN A 502 -4.31 17.34 -25.74
C ASN A 502 -4.05 17.17 -27.25
N SER A 503 -3.90 15.93 -27.74
CA SER A 503 -3.68 15.64 -29.16
C SER A 503 -4.95 15.83 -30.01
N ILE A 504 -6.14 15.74 -29.41
CA ILE A 504 -7.43 15.90 -30.07
C ILE A 504 -7.72 17.40 -30.24
N LYS A 505 -7.15 18.02 -31.28
CA LYS A 505 -7.20 19.46 -31.57
C LYS A 505 -8.60 20.06 -31.83
N LYS A 506 -9.69 19.30 -31.76
CA LYS A 506 -11.06 19.80 -32.01
C LYS A 506 -12.09 19.20 -31.03
N PRO A 507 -12.89 20.03 -30.35
CA PRO A 507 -13.93 19.57 -29.41
C PRO A 507 -14.99 18.68 -30.08
N LYS A 508 -15.26 18.84 -31.38
CA LYS A 508 -16.27 18.05 -32.11
C LYS A 508 -15.91 16.57 -32.37
N VAL A 509 -14.65 16.16 -32.16
CA VAL A 509 -14.18 14.77 -32.46
C VAL A 509 -14.20 13.87 -31.21
N ILE A 510 -14.48 14.43 -30.03
CA ILE A 510 -14.41 13.72 -28.74
C ILE A 510 -15.55 12.70 -28.56
N VAL A 511 -16.60 12.75 -29.40
CA VAL A 511 -17.85 11.99 -29.22
C VAL A 511 -17.72 10.50 -29.57
N HIS A 512 -16.65 10.04 -30.24
CA HIS A 512 -16.53 8.64 -30.71
C HIS A 512 -15.25 7.92 -30.23
N PHE A 513 -14.67 8.35 -29.11
CA PHE A 513 -13.62 7.55 -28.49
C PHE A 513 -14.23 6.26 -27.92
N ASN A 514 -13.93 5.11 -28.51
CA ASN A 514 -14.38 3.80 -28.02
C ASN A 514 -13.66 3.50 -26.69
N TYR A 515 -14.28 3.97 -25.61
CA TYR A 515 -13.79 3.90 -24.26
C TYR A 515 -13.65 2.45 -23.77
N ASP A 516 -14.51 1.54 -24.21
CA ASP A 516 -14.49 0.13 -23.80
C ASP A 516 -13.22 -0.58 -24.31
N ASN A 517 -12.84 -0.33 -25.55
CA ASN A 517 -11.57 -0.85 -26.09
C ASN A 517 -10.37 -0.25 -25.36
N PHE A 518 -10.44 1.00 -24.89
CA PHE A 518 -9.34 1.67 -24.19
C PHE A 518 -9.25 1.28 -22.70
N LEU A 519 -10.38 1.14 -22.02
CA LEU A 519 -10.51 0.56 -20.68
C LEU A 519 -10.13 -0.92 -20.67
N SER A 520 -10.16 -1.61 -21.82
CA SER A 520 -9.63 -2.98 -21.92
C SER A 520 -8.11 -3.04 -22.03
N LEU A 521 -7.45 -1.97 -22.50
CA LEU A 521 -5.98 -1.89 -22.64
C LEU A 521 -5.26 -1.61 -21.31
N PHE A 522 -6.01 -1.14 -20.32
CA PHE A 522 -5.52 -0.84 -19.00
C PHE A 522 -6.55 -1.42 -18.04
N SER A 523 -6.19 -2.41 -17.24
CA SER A 523 -7.03 -2.88 -16.12
C SER A 523 -7.15 -1.78 -15.05
N VAL A 524 -7.72 -0.62 -15.40
CA VAL A 524 -7.54 0.62 -14.65
C VAL A 524 -8.37 0.62 -13.38
N SER A 525 -7.80 1.22 -12.35
CA SER A 525 -8.55 1.62 -11.17
C SER A 525 -9.74 2.50 -11.58
N TYR A 526 -10.85 2.42 -10.84
CA TYR A 526 -12.02 3.27 -11.05
C TYR A 526 -11.65 4.78 -11.05
N GLN A 527 -10.63 5.16 -10.28
CA GLN A 527 -10.09 6.53 -10.22
C GLN A 527 -9.57 7.00 -11.58
N SER A 528 -8.85 6.16 -12.31
CA SER A 528 -8.36 6.51 -13.64
C SER A 528 -9.50 6.69 -14.63
N ALA A 529 -10.56 5.87 -14.53
CA ALA A 529 -11.77 6.05 -15.35
C ALA A 529 -12.48 7.37 -15.02
N GLN A 530 -12.71 7.65 -13.73
CA GLN A 530 -13.27 8.93 -13.25
C GLN A 530 -12.45 10.13 -13.75
N PHE A 531 -11.12 10.06 -13.68
CA PHE A 531 -10.24 11.14 -14.14
C PHE A 531 -10.38 11.36 -15.64
N ALA A 532 -10.45 10.30 -16.42
CA ALA A 532 -10.56 10.39 -17.86
C ALA A 532 -11.91 11.02 -18.29
N TYR A 533 -13.00 10.72 -17.59
CA TYR A 533 -14.27 11.46 -17.74
C TYR A 533 -14.14 12.92 -17.33
N ALA A 534 -13.55 13.21 -16.18
CA ALA A 534 -13.38 14.58 -15.70
C ALA A 534 -12.51 15.42 -16.66
N LEU A 535 -11.48 14.81 -17.26
CA LEU A 535 -10.63 15.43 -18.27
C LEU A 535 -11.36 15.69 -19.59
N LYS A 536 -12.22 14.76 -20.04
CA LYS A 536 -13.11 14.98 -21.20
C LYS A 536 -13.87 16.29 -21.05
N TYR A 537 -14.49 16.51 -19.90
CA TYR A 537 -15.31 17.71 -19.63
C TYR A 537 -14.50 18.97 -19.33
N GLN A 538 -13.30 18.86 -18.75
CA GLN A 538 -12.42 20.01 -18.53
C GLN A 538 -12.18 20.79 -19.83
N ASN A 539 -11.84 20.09 -20.92
CA ASN A 539 -11.59 20.73 -22.22
C ASN A 539 -12.82 21.48 -22.76
N TYR A 540 -14.04 20.99 -22.49
CA TYR A 540 -15.27 21.69 -22.85
C TYR A 540 -15.48 22.94 -21.99
N ILE A 541 -15.27 22.84 -20.67
CA ILE A 541 -15.41 23.97 -19.74
C ILE A 541 -14.50 25.13 -20.11
N GLU A 542 -13.26 24.83 -20.51
CA GLU A 542 -12.29 25.85 -20.96
C GLU A 542 -12.77 26.61 -22.22
N THR A 543 -13.61 25.99 -23.05
CA THR A 543 -14.19 26.59 -24.26
C THR A 543 -15.50 27.35 -24.05
N LEU A 544 -16.00 27.43 -22.81
CA LEU A 544 -17.30 28.06 -22.54
C LEU A 544 -17.34 29.56 -22.86
N ASN A 545 -18.49 29.98 -23.41
CA ASN A 545 -18.73 31.35 -23.81
C ASN A 545 -18.73 32.32 -22.61
N LYS A 546 -18.42 33.59 -22.88
CA LYS A 546 -18.30 34.68 -21.89
C LYS A 546 -19.56 34.86 -21.04
N SER A 547 -20.75 34.56 -21.57
CA SER A 547 -22.02 34.64 -20.84
C SER A 547 -22.07 33.70 -19.63
N TYR A 548 -21.63 32.44 -19.78
CA TYR A 548 -21.56 31.47 -18.68
C TYR A 548 -20.57 31.90 -17.60
N ARG A 549 -19.38 32.36 -18.01
CA ARG A 549 -18.37 32.88 -17.08
C ARG A 549 -18.87 34.08 -16.27
N THR A 550 -19.64 34.96 -16.91
CA THR A 550 -20.22 36.14 -16.24
C THR A 550 -21.27 35.72 -15.21
N ARG A 551 -22.14 34.75 -15.54
CA ARG A 551 -23.13 34.20 -14.61
C ARG A 551 -22.49 33.46 -13.43
N ALA A 552 -21.49 32.63 -13.68
CA ALA A 552 -20.71 31.97 -12.64
C ALA A 552 -20.09 32.99 -11.67
N SER A 553 -19.45 34.04 -12.20
CA SER A 553 -18.88 35.12 -11.37
C SER A 553 -19.93 35.90 -10.56
N ASN A 554 -21.16 36.03 -11.06
CA ASN A 554 -22.24 36.66 -10.29
C ASN A 554 -22.66 35.77 -9.10
N ILE A 555 -22.79 34.46 -9.30
CA ILE A 555 -23.12 33.51 -8.23
C ILE A 555 -22.01 33.48 -7.18
N GLU A 556 -20.74 33.50 -7.60
CA GLU A 556 -19.59 33.63 -6.68
C GLU A 556 -19.68 34.87 -5.78
N LYS A 557 -20.06 36.03 -6.35
CA LYS A 557 -20.24 37.26 -5.57
C LYS A 557 -21.41 37.18 -4.60
N MET A 558 -22.51 36.55 -5.02
CA MET A 558 -23.69 36.35 -4.16
C MET A 558 -23.36 35.39 -3.01
N TRP A 559 -22.61 34.32 -3.30
CA TRP A 559 -22.09 33.38 -2.32
C TRP A 559 -21.24 34.08 -1.27
N LEU A 560 -20.26 34.90 -1.68
CA LEU A 560 -19.42 35.66 -0.75
C LEU A 560 -20.24 36.60 0.14
N LYS A 561 -21.19 37.35 -0.43
CA LYS A 561 -22.09 38.21 0.35
C LYS A 561 -22.91 37.43 1.37
N MET A 562 -23.37 36.23 1.00
CA MET A 562 -24.08 35.35 1.92
C MET A 562 -23.15 34.92 3.06
N LEU A 563 -21.93 34.46 2.76
CA LEU A 563 -20.96 34.07 3.79
C LEU A 563 -20.62 35.22 4.76
N GLU A 564 -20.50 36.45 4.26
CA GLU A 564 -20.28 37.65 5.10
C GLU A 564 -21.43 37.91 6.08
N SER A 565 -22.65 37.48 5.74
CA SER A 565 -23.84 37.67 6.59
C SER A 565 -24.07 36.56 7.63
N VAL A 566 -23.33 35.45 7.56
CA VAL A 566 -23.48 34.32 8.48
C VAL A 566 -22.63 34.55 9.74
N GLU A 567 -23.27 34.57 10.92
CA GLU A 567 -22.54 34.64 12.20
C GLU A 567 -21.72 33.36 12.46
N TYR A 568 -20.42 33.53 12.72
CA TYR A 568 -19.43 32.44 12.92
C TYR A 568 -19.51 31.71 14.28
N ASN A 569 -20.64 31.75 14.98
CA ASN A 569 -20.60 31.66 16.45
C ASN A 569 -20.75 30.25 17.05
N LYS A 570 -20.97 29.18 16.28
CA LYS A 570 -21.11 27.82 16.83
C LYS A 570 -20.33 26.77 16.04
N LEU A 571 -19.22 26.31 16.62
CA LEU A 571 -18.54 25.08 16.21
C LEU A 571 -19.51 23.88 16.36
N PRO A 572 -19.55 22.94 15.40
CA PRO A 572 -20.29 21.69 15.52
C PRO A 572 -19.97 20.97 16.84
N LYS A 573 -20.97 20.35 17.46
CA LYS A 573 -20.80 19.68 18.77
C LYS A 573 -19.70 18.61 18.75
N CYS A 574 -19.55 17.92 17.63
CA CYS A 574 -18.50 16.93 17.40
C CYS A 574 -17.07 17.49 17.37
N LEU A 575 -16.89 18.81 17.21
CA LEU A 575 -15.59 19.49 17.36
C LEU A 575 -15.33 19.99 18.79
N GLN A 576 -16.35 20.00 19.65
CA GLN A 576 -16.27 20.48 21.05
C GLN A 576 -15.80 19.37 22.02
N VAL A 577 -14.93 18.46 21.58
CA VAL A 577 -14.58 17.22 22.30
C VAL A 577 -13.59 17.47 23.46
N THR A 578 -13.80 16.80 24.60
CA THR A 578 -13.11 17.01 25.89
C THR A 578 -11.83 16.20 26.18
N PRO A 579 -11.45 15.13 25.43
CA PRO A 579 -10.09 14.58 25.51
C PRO A 579 -9.15 15.26 24.51
N GLN A 580 -8.06 15.87 25.00
CA GLN A 580 -7.08 16.65 24.20
C GLN A 580 -6.55 15.88 22.96
N THR A 581 -6.28 14.58 23.08
CA THR A 581 -5.71 13.78 21.98
C THR A 581 -6.72 13.54 20.85
N LYS A 582 -7.98 13.26 21.19
CA LYS A 582 -9.05 13.06 20.20
C LYS A 582 -9.39 14.38 19.50
N ALA A 583 -9.43 15.48 20.27
CA ALA A 583 -9.62 16.83 19.74
C ALA A 583 -8.52 17.23 18.75
N LEU A 584 -7.25 16.91 19.01
CA LEU A 584 -6.15 17.22 18.09
C LEU A 584 -6.28 16.49 16.74
N ILE A 585 -6.63 15.20 16.76
CA ILE A 585 -6.82 14.40 15.54
C ILE A 585 -8.00 14.94 14.72
N ILE A 586 -9.12 15.19 15.40
CA ILE A 586 -10.34 15.75 14.80
C ILE A 586 -10.06 17.12 14.19
N ASN A 587 -9.41 18.01 14.92
CA ASN A 587 -9.05 19.35 14.44
C ASN A 587 -8.10 19.28 13.25
N LYS A 588 -7.11 18.38 13.27
CA LYS A 588 -6.18 18.21 12.14
C LYS A 588 -6.92 17.75 10.88
N ALA A 589 -7.81 16.76 10.98
CA ALA A 589 -8.58 16.26 9.85
C ALA A 589 -9.55 17.33 9.30
N TYR A 590 -10.26 18.03 10.18
CA TYR A 590 -11.16 19.12 9.80
C TYR A 590 -10.42 20.28 9.12
N ILE A 591 -9.32 20.75 9.71
CA ILE A 591 -8.49 21.83 9.14
C ILE A 591 -7.94 21.41 7.79
N SER A 592 -7.48 20.16 7.65
CA SER A 592 -7.02 19.62 6.37
C SER A 592 -8.11 19.70 5.30
N ALA A 593 -9.31 19.17 5.58
CA ALA A 593 -10.44 19.23 4.65
C ALA A 593 -10.82 20.67 4.28
N SER A 594 -10.98 21.55 5.28
CA SER A 594 -11.34 22.95 5.04
C SER A 594 -10.27 23.70 4.24
N SER A 595 -8.98 23.46 4.51
CA SER A 595 -7.87 24.07 3.77
C SER A 595 -7.80 23.60 2.31
N SER A 596 -8.09 22.34 2.04
CA SER A 596 -8.14 21.81 0.67
C SER A 596 -9.33 22.34 -0.12
N LEU A 597 -10.50 22.51 0.51
CA LEU A 597 -11.65 23.18 -0.13
C LEU A 597 -11.33 24.65 -0.46
N ASN A 598 -10.55 25.34 0.38
CA ASN A 598 -10.15 26.73 0.14
C ASN A 598 -9.28 26.94 -1.11
N VAL A 599 -8.62 25.90 -1.61
CA VAL A 599 -7.79 25.96 -2.83
C VAL A 599 -8.48 25.35 -4.05
N ILE A 600 -9.75 24.95 -3.95
CA ILE A 600 -10.49 24.22 -5.01
C ILE A 600 -10.47 24.94 -6.36
N SER A 601 -10.55 26.27 -6.35
CA SER A 601 -10.55 27.10 -7.56
C SER A 601 -9.20 27.11 -8.29
N GLN A 602 -8.12 26.70 -7.64
CA GLN A 602 -6.78 26.58 -8.23
C GLN A 602 -6.52 25.18 -8.79
N ILE A 603 -7.31 24.20 -8.35
CA ILE A 603 -7.20 22.82 -8.78
C ILE A 603 -7.87 22.67 -10.16
N PRO A 604 -7.21 22.03 -11.14
CA PRO A 604 -7.82 21.76 -12.45
C PRO A 604 -9.14 21.01 -12.31
N PHE A 605 -10.13 21.32 -13.14
CA PHE A 605 -11.47 20.71 -13.07
C PHE A 605 -11.41 19.18 -13.02
N SER A 606 -10.56 18.56 -13.85
CA SER A 606 -10.35 17.10 -13.88
C SER A 606 -9.97 16.47 -12.53
N MET A 607 -9.48 17.26 -11.59
CA MET A 607 -9.05 16.83 -10.26
C MET A 607 -9.95 17.31 -9.11
N GLN A 608 -10.90 18.23 -9.36
CA GLN A 608 -11.71 18.83 -8.30
C GLN A 608 -12.61 17.80 -7.60
N PHE A 609 -13.19 16.86 -8.35
CA PHE A 609 -13.98 15.76 -7.79
C PHE A 609 -13.21 14.98 -6.71
N PHE A 610 -11.98 14.58 -7.02
CA PHE A 610 -11.13 13.80 -6.11
C PHE A 610 -10.82 14.56 -4.81
N VAL A 611 -10.56 15.87 -4.89
CA VAL A 611 -10.31 16.70 -3.69
C VAL A 611 -11.54 16.78 -2.82
N ILE A 612 -12.70 17.02 -3.42
CA ILE A 612 -13.96 17.14 -2.69
C ILE A 612 -14.27 15.81 -1.99
N ILE A 613 -14.19 14.69 -2.70
CA ILE A 613 -14.41 13.36 -2.12
C ILE A 613 -13.43 13.07 -0.99
N GLU A 614 -12.14 13.39 -1.14
CA GLU A 614 -11.16 13.19 -0.07
C GLU A 614 -11.46 14.07 1.17
N CYS A 615 -11.89 15.32 0.96
CA CYS A 615 -12.34 16.19 2.05
C CYS A 615 -13.54 15.58 2.78
N LEU A 616 -14.50 15.03 2.05
CA LEU A 616 -15.68 14.38 2.63
C LEU A 616 -15.31 13.12 3.41
N LYS A 617 -14.40 12.28 2.91
CA LYS A 617 -13.85 11.12 3.64
C LYS A 617 -13.22 11.55 4.97
N HIS A 618 -12.45 12.64 4.97
CA HIS A 618 -11.89 13.18 6.22
C HIS A 618 -12.97 13.69 7.19
N LEU A 619 -14.00 14.36 6.70
CA LEU A 619 -15.11 14.86 7.53
C LEU A 619 -15.96 13.72 8.09
N GLU A 620 -16.15 12.63 7.34
CA GLU A 620 -16.87 11.44 7.81
C GLU A 620 -16.10 10.75 8.96
N ILE A 621 -14.78 10.59 8.83
CA ILE A 621 -13.94 10.09 9.93
C ILE A 621 -14.09 10.95 11.18
N VAL A 622 -14.16 12.27 11.02
CA VAL A 622 -14.37 13.22 12.13
C VAL A 622 -15.76 13.08 12.75
N SER A 623 -16.77 12.80 11.93
CA SER A 623 -18.16 12.59 12.40
C SER A 623 -18.33 11.34 13.26
N GLY A 624 -17.42 10.37 13.16
CA GLY A 624 -17.52 9.08 13.84
C GLY A 624 -18.62 8.18 13.24
N ASN A 625 -18.90 8.34 11.94
CA ASN A 625 -19.98 7.67 11.21
C ASN A 625 -21.40 7.99 11.74
N ASP A 626 -21.59 9.16 12.35
CA ASP A 626 -22.93 9.69 12.66
C ASP A 626 -23.38 10.63 11.54
N ASP A 627 -24.35 10.18 10.75
CA ASP A 627 -24.86 10.90 9.56
C ASP A 627 -25.27 12.35 9.87
N LYS A 628 -25.89 12.60 11.02
CA LYS A 628 -26.33 13.96 11.39
C LYS A 628 -25.13 14.86 11.66
N ASN A 629 -24.16 14.35 12.42
CA ASN A 629 -22.91 15.09 12.68
C ASN A 629 -22.13 15.30 11.38
N PHE A 630 -22.16 14.33 10.46
CA PHE A 630 -21.49 14.44 9.18
C PHE A 630 -22.07 15.57 8.33
N VAL A 631 -23.41 15.65 8.18
CA VAL A 631 -24.05 16.75 7.43
C VAL A 631 -23.72 18.11 8.05
N GLU A 632 -23.80 18.23 9.38
CA GLU A 632 -23.45 19.48 10.08
C GLU A 632 -21.99 19.89 9.84
N LEU A 633 -21.06 18.92 9.87
CA LEU A 633 -19.64 19.14 9.60
C LEU A 633 -19.38 19.58 8.15
N VAL A 634 -20.05 18.95 7.18
CA VAL A 634 -19.94 19.30 5.76
C VAL A 634 -20.43 20.73 5.53
N ILE A 635 -21.60 21.09 6.07
CA ILE A 635 -22.12 22.47 6.00
C ILE A 635 -21.14 23.45 6.64
N HIS A 636 -20.60 23.12 7.82
CA HIS A 636 -19.65 23.98 8.51
C HIS A 636 -18.32 24.14 7.73
N ALA A 637 -17.83 23.08 7.09
CA ALA A 637 -16.62 23.13 6.25
C ALA A 637 -16.82 23.99 5.01
N ILE A 638 -17.97 23.88 4.34
CA ILE A 638 -18.34 24.73 3.18
C ILE A 638 -18.49 26.18 3.60
N ARG A 639 -19.13 26.46 4.74
CA ARG A 639 -19.24 27.81 5.32
C ARG A 639 -17.88 28.42 5.64
N SER A 640 -16.95 27.60 6.09
CA SER A 640 -15.57 28.01 6.39
C SER A 640 -14.72 28.17 5.11
N CYS A 641 -15.24 27.81 3.94
CA CYS A 641 -14.54 27.93 2.68
C CYS A 641 -14.66 29.37 2.14
N ILE A 642 -13.53 30.09 2.16
CA ILE A 642 -13.37 31.44 1.65
C ILE A 642 -13.30 31.44 0.12
N SER A 643 -12.99 30.30 -0.52
CA SER A 643 -12.89 30.23 -1.97
C SER A 643 -14.25 30.46 -2.63
N PRO A 644 -14.45 31.55 -3.39
CA PRO A 644 -15.71 31.78 -4.09
C PRO A 644 -15.99 30.68 -5.12
N GLY A 645 -14.94 30.08 -5.69
CA GLY A 645 -15.07 29.08 -6.75
C GLY A 645 -15.70 27.76 -6.30
N ILE A 646 -15.86 27.50 -5.00
CA ILE A 646 -16.42 26.22 -4.52
C ILE A 646 -17.84 25.99 -5.06
N ILE A 647 -18.69 27.00 -5.03
CA ILE A 647 -20.10 26.90 -5.48
C ILE A 647 -20.16 26.56 -6.98
N VAL A 648 -19.29 27.19 -7.77
CA VAL A 648 -19.20 26.99 -9.22
C VAL A 648 -18.62 25.62 -9.51
N SER A 649 -17.55 25.21 -8.84
CA SER A 649 -16.98 23.87 -8.94
C SER A 649 -18.03 22.78 -8.70
N LEU A 650 -18.84 22.90 -7.64
CA LEU A 650 -19.89 21.92 -7.33
C LEU A 650 -20.97 21.86 -8.40
N LEU A 651 -21.40 23.01 -8.94
CA LEU A 651 -22.37 23.07 -10.05
C LEU A 651 -21.84 22.39 -11.31
N PHE A 652 -20.60 22.71 -11.70
CA PHE A 652 -19.98 22.12 -12.88
C PHE A 652 -19.75 20.62 -12.72
N LEU A 653 -19.28 20.17 -11.57
CA LEU A 653 -19.13 18.74 -11.27
C LEU A 653 -20.47 18.01 -11.27
N SER A 654 -21.52 18.63 -10.71
CA SER A 654 -22.86 18.05 -10.71
C SER A 654 -23.37 17.83 -12.13
N GLY A 655 -23.35 18.87 -12.98
CA GLY A 655 -23.90 18.75 -14.33
C GLY A 655 -23.01 18.03 -15.35
N ALA A 656 -21.69 18.15 -15.22
CA ALA A 656 -20.75 17.50 -16.13
C ALA A 656 -20.49 16.04 -15.78
N LEU A 657 -20.47 15.67 -14.49
CA LEU A 657 -20.10 14.32 -14.05
C LEU A 657 -21.26 13.60 -13.34
N MET A 658 -21.76 14.16 -12.24
CA MET A 658 -22.64 13.41 -11.33
C MET A 658 -24.06 13.17 -11.85
N ASN A 659 -24.48 13.91 -12.89
CA ASN A 659 -25.72 13.67 -13.60
C ASN A 659 -25.56 12.69 -14.78
N ARG A 660 -24.36 12.13 -14.99
CA ARG A 660 -24.04 11.24 -16.12
C ARG A 660 -23.99 9.78 -15.69
N GLN A 661 -24.79 8.95 -16.35
CA GLN A 661 -24.91 7.52 -16.01
C GLN A 661 -23.59 6.75 -16.18
N ASP A 662 -22.77 7.13 -17.16
CA ASP A 662 -21.46 6.54 -17.42
C ASP A 662 -20.45 6.85 -16.30
N PHE A 663 -20.40 8.10 -15.82
CA PHE A 663 -19.58 8.46 -14.66
C PHE A 663 -20.08 7.80 -13.36
N LEU A 664 -21.41 7.74 -13.16
CA LEU A 664 -22.01 7.07 -12.01
C LEU A 664 -21.69 5.56 -12.00
N ALA A 665 -21.68 4.91 -13.17
CA ALA A 665 -21.37 3.49 -13.30
C ALA A 665 -19.94 3.14 -12.87
N VAL A 666 -18.98 4.06 -13.04
CA VAL A 666 -17.59 3.86 -12.61
C VAL A 666 -17.31 4.39 -11.20
N THR A 667 -18.26 5.09 -10.57
CA THR A 667 -18.05 5.70 -9.26
C THR A 667 -18.52 4.78 -8.13
N PRO A 668 -17.67 4.47 -7.13
CA PRO A 668 -18.08 3.63 -6.01
C PRO A 668 -19.30 4.20 -5.27
N LYS A 669 -20.24 3.32 -4.87
CA LYS A 669 -21.45 3.70 -4.13
C LYS A 669 -21.16 4.55 -2.89
N TYR A 670 -20.07 4.26 -2.20
CA TYR A 670 -19.62 5.04 -1.05
C TYR A 670 -19.30 6.50 -1.42
N GLU A 671 -18.59 6.75 -2.52
CA GLU A 671 -18.29 8.12 -2.98
C GLU A 671 -19.55 8.84 -3.47
N LEU A 672 -20.49 8.13 -4.07
CA LEU A 672 -21.81 8.68 -4.43
C LEU A 672 -22.57 9.12 -3.18
N THR A 673 -22.55 8.31 -2.12
CA THR A 673 -23.22 8.62 -0.84
C THR A 673 -22.64 9.90 -0.25
N LEU A 674 -21.31 10.00 -0.16
CA LEU A 674 -20.63 11.22 0.29
C LEU A 674 -21.03 12.45 -0.56
N TRP A 675 -21.06 12.30 -1.88
CA TRP A 675 -21.46 13.37 -2.78
C TRP A 675 -22.92 13.82 -2.57
N TYR A 676 -23.86 12.89 -2.44
CA TYR A 676 -25.26 13.22 -2.23
C TYR A 676 -25.47 13.92 -0.89
N THR A 677 -24.80 13.47 0.17
CA THR A 677 -24.82 14.16 1.48
C THR A 677 -24.26 15.58 1.39
N LEU A 678 -23.20 15.79 0.61
CA LEU A 678 -22.67 17.11 0.32
C LEU A 678 -23.70 18.01 -0.38
N MET A 679 -24.35 17.50 -1.41
CA MET A 679 -25.35 18.27 -2.17
C MET A 679 -26.58 18.57 -1.32
N GLU A 680 -27.05 17.63 -0.51
CA GLU A 680 -28.14 17.86 0.46
C GLU A 680 -27.78 18.96 1.45
N GLY A 681 -26.60 18.87 2.07
CA GLY A 681 -26.10 19.90 2.98
C GLY A 681 -25.99 21.27 2.32
N LEU A 682 -25.52 21.32 1.07
CA LEU A 682 -25.42 22.55 0.29
C LEU A 682 -26.80 23.15 -0.03
N HIS A 683 -27.77 22.33 -0.46
CA HIS A 683 -29.14 22.77 -0.74
C HIS A 683 -29.82 23.34 0.50
N ASN A 684 -29.71 22.63 1.62
CA ASN A 684 -30.23 23.10 2.91
C ASN A 684 -29.60 24.43 3.34
N PHE A 685 -28.32 24.63 3.03
CA PHE A 685 -27.62 25.87 3.35
C PHE A 685 -28.05 27.03 2.44
N ILE A 686 -28.09 26.82 1.12
CA ILE A 686 -28.46 27.85 0.14
C ILE A 686 -29.93 28.24 0.24
N GLY A 687 -30.83 27.31 0.61
CA GLY A 687 -32.26 27.58 0.77
C GLY A 687 -32.60 28.65 1.81
N SER A 688 -31.64 29.07 2.63
CA SER A 688 -31.76 30.25 3.50
C SER A 688 -31.72 31.58 2.75
N ASN A 689 -31.32 31.61 1.47
CA ASN A 689 -31.24 32.78 0.61
C ASN A 689 -31.90 32.50 -0.75
N SER A 690 -33.15 32.93 -0.90
CA SER A 690 -33.97 32.66 -2.10
C SER A 690 -33.39 33.19 -3.41
N GLU A 691 -32.63 34.31 -3.37
CA GLU A 691 -32.02 34.90 -4.57
C GLU A 691 -30.83 34.05 -5.07
N LEU A 692 -29.97 33.64 -4.14
CA LEU A 692 -28.87 32.74 -4.43
C LEU A 692 -29.38 31.37 -4.87
N GLU A 693 -30.38 30.82 -4.18
CA GLU A 693 -31.02 29.56 -4.52
C GLU A 693 -31.55 29.56 -5.96
N ARG A 694 -32.34 30.57 -6.34
CA ARG A 694 -32.87 30.71 -7.70
C ARG A 694 -31.75 30.80 -8.74
N SER A 695 -30.71 31.57 -8.44
CA SER A 695 -29.57 31.74 -9.37
C SER A 695 -28.75 30.46 -9.50
N PHE A 696 -28.58 29.72 -8.41
CA PHE A 696 -27.90 28.43 -8.36
C PHE A 696 -28.60 27.40 -9.24
N TYR A 697 -29.92 27.21 -9.07
CA TYR A 697 -30.68 26.25 -9.87
C TYR A 697 -30.75 26.67 -11.35
N GLN A 698 -30.87 27.97 -11.64
CA GLN A 698 -30.83 28.45 -13.02
C GLN A 698 -29.50 28.11 -13.71
N LEU A 699 -28.36 28.33 -13.04
CA LEU A 699 -27.07 27.95 -13.60
C LEU A 699 -26.91 26.43 -13.68
N HIS A 700 -27.42 25.67 -12.70
CA HIS A 700 -27.40 24.20 -12.72
C HIS A 700 -28.12 23.65 -13.95
N ASP A 701 -29.33 24.13 -14.23
CA ASP A 701 -30.12 23.74 -15.42
C ASP A 701 -29.38 24.09 -16.71
N ASP A 702 -28.81 25.30 -16.80
CA ASP A 702 -28.04 25.72 -17.96
C ASP A 702 -26.80 24.84 -18.19
N VAL A 703 -26.10 24.47 -17.11
CA VAL A 703 -24.95 23.57 -17.17
C VAL A 703 -25.39 22.15 -17.57
N ASN A 704 -26.53 21.67 -17.06
CA ASN A 704 -27.07 20.37 -17.45
C ASN A 704 -27.43 20.33 -18.93
N MET A 705 -28.11 21.35 -19.45
CA MET A 705 -28.44 21.48 -20.87
C MET A 705 -27.19 21.54 -21.75
N LEU A 706 -26.20 22.33 -21.33
CA LEU A 706 -24.93 22.44 -22.04
C LEU A 706 -24.23 21.08 -22.21
N PHE A 707 -24.28 20.24 -21.18
CA PHE A 707 -23.65 18.92 -21.24
C PHE A 707 -24.60 17.83 -21.76
N SER A 708 -25.92 18.01 -21.80
CA SER A 708 -26.86 16.99 -22.34
C SER A 708 -26.69 16.78 -23.83
N ASP A 709 -26.19 17.81 -24.53
CA ASP A 709 -25.90 17.78 -25.96
C ASP A 709 -24.56 17.07 -26.30
N LEU A 710 -23.81 16.62 -25.29
CA LEU A 710 -22.47 16.01 -25.35
C LEU A 710 -22.46 14.58 -24.79
#